data_AF-A0A6A7RVE5-F1
#
_entry.id   AF-A0A6A7RVE5-F1
#
_cell.length_a   1.000
_cell.length_b   1.000
_cell.length_c   1.000
_cell.angle_alpha   90.00
_cell.angle_beta   90.00
_cell.angle_gamma   90.00
#
_symmetry.space_group_name_H-M   'P 1'
#
loop_
_entity.id
_entity.type
_entity.pdbx_description
1 polymer ?
#
loop_
_entity_poly.entity_id
_entity_poly.type
_entity_poly.pdbx_seq_one_letter_code
_entity_poly.pdbx_strand_id
1 'polypeptide(L)'
;MSFDRSSFRVFSVAALVAVASTWSTAPLAEPVKPAAAKDDVSFRAELVFWESVRDTQNASELQAYLSAYPTGRFSALARLRIKALDDQAKAGEGREAGGAMRTTAPASGAAGGKERATTATTTVDRLQAGDSFRDCELCPEMVVVPPGSFEMGSDRNRPEEKPSHRVTIPGAFAIGTHEITVAQWDACLKEGECRHSPEPGRDGRLPMANVSWNDVQDYLKWLRGKTGQDYRLPSEAEWEYAARAGSKSNYWWGNEKGAQRANCTDCDSPFDGKDASPAGSFAANAFGLYDVHGNVWEWTEDCWNPSYRGAPADGKPWLRGDCLSRVLRGGSWALDHEYMRSSRRSRYDRDVRYYVNGFRVVRPVEAPAATASGDPAFESAVTKAANTVFSNAPKSASGSQAFIVDPLIDGLSGAESAATRRMEAVIVEAVRGSHPSFTVEEFTPPNAATAQFAVVGTFTGVNKQRETSGTREAFRVCLVLLDLKAGKVAANAKEFARPAGVDITPTKFFQDSPVWIADPATQAYIRTCQTTKPGDPIDPVYLQQLKAAALISEAVDAYEKGQYEDARNLFASASQTAGGDQLRTYIGLYLSSWKLGAKEQTAAAIAKVVDFGLNSSRLAIKFPFKPGSTALQTGSKDAAPHELWLAEIARETTRRGVCLEITGHTHAVGPKALNQRLTVRRAEYIKQRLEGLAPDLARRTIAAGKGADENLVGSGSEDARDELDRRIEFAVFQCKATR
;
A
#
# COMPACT_ATOMS: atom_id res chain seq x y z
N MET A 1 -54.51 36.02 30.32
CA MET A 1 -54.49 35.61 31.74
C MET A 1 -53.74 34.29 31.84
N SER A 2 -52.99 34.04 32.90
CA SER A 2 -52.16 32.84 33.10
C SER A 2 -52.12 32.49 34.59
N PHE A 3 -51.93 31.22 34.96
CA PHE A 3 -51.81 30.75 36.34
C PHE A 3 -50.85 29.56 36.48
N ASP A 4 -50.32 29.36 37.68
CA ASP A 4 -49.08 28.60 37.95
C ASP A 4 -49.13 27.69 39.21
N ARG A 5 -48.05 26.91 39.38
CA ARG A 5 -47.59 25.91 40.38
C ARG A 5 -48.03 25.93 41.86
N SER A 6 -47.78 24.77 42.49
CA SER A 6 -47.71 24.45 43.94
C SER A 6 -46.85 23.16 44.16
N SER A 7 -46.30 22.76 45.32
CA SER A 7 -45.99 23.45 46.60
C SER A 7 -45.05 22.63 47.54
N PHE A 8 -43.98 23.26 48.08
CA PHE A 8 -43.30 23.00 49.39
C PHE A 8 -42.56 21.64 49.63
N ARG A 9 -41.55 21.40 50.52
CA ARG A 9 -40.93 22.00 51.77
C ARG A 9 -41.55 21.53 53.12
N VAL A 10 -40.88 21.32 54.30
CA VAL A 10 -39.47 21.23 54.85
C VAL A 10 -39.61 20.77 56.37
N PHE A 11 -38.69 20.32 57.26
CA PHE A 11 -37.20 20.41 57.46
C PHE A 11 -36.51 19.13 58.09
N SER A 12 -36.00 19.16 59.35
CA SER A 12 -35.06 18.20 60.02
C SER A 12 -35.29 18.03 61.55
N VAL A 13 -34.58 17.08 62.22
CA VAL A 13 -33.78 17.16 63.50
C VAL A 13 -33.45 15.74 64.06
N ALA A 14 -32.47 15.59 64.98
CA ALA A 14 -31.84 14.30 65.39
C ALA A 14 -31.54 14.16 66.90
N ALA A 15 -31.24 12.94 67.42
CA ALA A 15 -30.49 12.69 68.69
C ALA A 15 -29.99 11.22 68.91
N LEU A 16 -28.87 11.08 69.65
CA LEU A 16 -28.10 9.87 70.02
C LEU A 16 -28.74 8.88 71.03
N VAL A 17 -28.28 7.62 71.04
CA VAL A 17 -27.48 6.89 72.11
C VAL A 17 -27.38 5.37 71.77
N ALA A 18 -26.42 4.63 72.35
CA ALA A 18 -26.01 3.27 71.93
C ALA A 18 -26.09 2.18 73.03
N VAL A 19 -25.90 0.90 72.66
CA VAL A 19 -25.03 -0.12 73.33
C VAL A 19 -24.88 -1.38 72.43
N ALA A 20 -23.81 -2.16 72.65
CA ALA A 20 -23.30 -3.26 71.80
C ALA A 20 -24.21 -4.52 71.69
N SER A 21 -24.05 -5.39 70.68
CA SER A 21 -23.00 -6.44 70.70
C SER A 21 -22.67 -7.08 69.34
N THR A 22 -21.37 -7.40 69.20
CA THR A 22 -20.65 -8.30 68.27
C THR A 22 -21.41 -9.18 67.25
N TRP A 23 -21.07 -9.04 65.96
CA TRP A 23 -20.66 -10.11 65.03
C TRP A 23 -19.73 -9.50 63.95
N SER A 24 -18.85 -10.28 63.31
CA SER A 24 -17.74 -9.73 62.51
C SER A 24 -18.05 -9.53 61.02
N THR A 25 -17.79 -8.30 60.55
CA THR A 25 -17.12 -7.88 59.29
C THR A 25 -17.07 -8.82 58.07
N ALA A 26 -17.23 -8.37 56.82
CA ALA A 26 -17.09 -6.99 56.32
C ALA A 26 -18.08 -6.66 55.16
N PRO A 27 -18.66 -5.45 55.12
CA PRO A 27 -19.42 -4.94 53.98
C PRO A 27 -18.52 -4.30 52.90
N LEU A 28 -19.13 -3.97 51.76
CA LEU A 28 -18.49 -3.26 50.64
C LEU A 28 -17.93 -1.90 51.06
N ALA A 29 -16.71 -1.58 50.60
CA ALA A 29 -16.09 -0.27 50.80
C ALA A 29 -16.50 0.73 49.70
N GLU A 30 -16.66 1.99 50.10
CA GLU A 30 -16.92 3.13 49.19
C GLU A 30 -15.71 3.42 48.26
N PRO A 31 -15.92 4.12 47.12
CA PRO A 31 -14.84 4.43 46.18
C PRO A 31 -13.78 5.35 46.80
N VAL A 32 -12.64 4.75 47.17
CA VAL A 32 -11.45 5.46 47.63
C VAL A 32 -10.94 6.39 46.53
N LYS A 33 -10.91 7.70 46.79
CA LYS A 33 -10.21 8.67 45.94
C LYS A 33 -8.73 8.23 45.80
N PRO A 34 -8.16 8.18 44.58
CA PRO A 34 -6.76 7.82 44.42
C PRO A 34 -5.88 8.81 45.18
N ALA A 35 -4.96 8.29 45.99
CA ALA A 35 -3.98 9.10 46.70
C ALA A 35 -3.08 9.83 45.69
N ALA A 36 -2.80 11.11 45.96
CA ALA A 36 -2.00 11.93 45.04
C ALA A 36 -0.57 11.40 44.93
N ALA A 37 -0.01 11.43 43.71
CA ALA A 37 1.33 10.96 43.43
C ALA A 37 2.37 11.71 44.28
N LYS A 38 3.26 10.93 44.92
CA LYS A 38 4.58 11.39 45.32
C LYS A 38 5.63 10.59 44.56
N ASP A 39 6.81 11.19 44.44
CA ASP A 39 8.06 10.63 43.92
C ASP A 39 8.36 10.73 42.40
N ASP A 40 7.50 11.29 41.54
CA ASP A 40 7.91 11.64 40.15
C ASP A 40 9.08 12.65 40.16
N VAL A 41 8.99 13.68 41.01
CA VAL A 41 10.07 14.69 41.17
C VAL A 41 11.35 14.07 41.74
N SER A 42 11.22 13.11 42.67
CA SER A 42 12.36 12.41 43.27
C SER A 42 13.06 11.54 42.24
N PHE A 43 12.31 10.71 41.50
CA PHE A 43 12.85 9.87 40.44
C PHE A 43 13.46 10.69 39.29
N ARG A 44 12.89 11.84 38.93
CA ARG A 44 13.44 12.70 37.87
C ARG A 44 14.71 13.43 38.31
N ALA A 45 14.83 13.81 39.57
CA ALA A 45 16.07 14.31 40.14
C ALA A 45 17.15 13.21 40.23
N GLU A 46 16.77 11.98 40.63
CA GLU A 46 17.67 10.82 40.62
C GLU A 46 18.15 10.50 39.19
N LEU A 47 17.22 10.45 38.23
CA LEU A 47 17.52 10.14 36.83
C LEU A 47 18.46 11.17 36.21
N VAL A 48 18.23 12.47 36.39
CA VAL A 48 19.13 13.52 35.85
C VAL A 48 20.53 13.46 36.47
N PHE A 49 20.64 13.10 37.76
CA PHE A 49 21.95 12.86 38.37
C PHE A 49 22.60 11.59 37.82
N TRP A 50 21.83 10.50 37.67
CA TRP A 50 22.34 9.24 37.11
C TRP A 50 22.81 9.40 35.67
N GLU A 51 22.06 10.09 34.82
CA GLU A 51 22.44 10.34 33.42
C GLU A 51 23.70 11.20 33.27
N SER A 52 24.03 12.06 34.25
CA SER A 52 25.28 12.84 34.22
C SER A 52 26.51 12.06 34.70
N VAL A 53 26.36 10.93 35.42
CA VAL A 53 27.49 10.14 35.95
C VAL A 53 27.61 8.72 35.41
N ARG A 54 26.55 8.11 34.85
CA ARG A 54 26.53 6.66 34.50
C ARG A 54 27.67 6.23 33.56
N ASP A 55 28.06 7.13 32.65
CA ASP A 55 29.05 6.89 31.61
C ASP A 55 30.46 7.41 31.99
N THR A 56 30.65 7.91 33.22
CA THR A 56 31.96 8.41 33.72
C THR A 56 33.01 7.30 33.80
N GLN A 57 34.28 7.71 33.82
CA GLN A 57 35.44 6.88 34.13
C GLN A 57 35.99 7.15 35.55
N ASN A 58 35.44 8.13 36.27
CA ASN A 58 35.85 8.50 37.63
C ASN A 58 34.94 7.83 38.67
N ALA A 59 35.44 6.78 39.35
CA ALA A 59 34.67 6.06 40.38
C ALA A 59 34.15 6.97 41.50
N SER A 60 34.83 8.08 41.79
CA SER A 60 34.44 9.06 42.82
C SER A 60 33.08 9.72 42.56
N GLU A 61 32.73 9.95 41.29
CA GLU A 61 31.45 10.58 40.90
C GLU A 61 30.28 9.61 41.07
N LEU A 62 30.50 8.33 40.76
CA LEU A 62 29.54 7.25 41.03
C LEU A 62 29.37 7.01 42.53
N GLN A 63 30.43 7.19 43.32
CA GLN A 63 30.39 7.16 44.79
C GLN A 63 29.65 8.38 45.38
N ALA A 64 29.75 9.56 44.74
CA ALA A 64 28.95 10.73 45.09
C ALA A 64 27.45 10.52 44.80
N TYR A 65 27.09 9.97 43.62
CA TYR A 65 25.72 9.55 43.33
C TYR A 65 25.20 8.52 44.34
N LEU A 66 26.01 7.52 44.70
CA LEU A 66 25.67 6.54 45.75
C LEU A 66 25.55 7.13 47.16
N SER A 67 26.18 8.27 47.42
CA SER A 67 26.04 8.98 48.70
C SER A 67 24.75 9.81 48.76
N ALA A 68 24.32 10.37 47.62
CA ALA A 68 23.04 11.06 47.48
C ALA A 68 21.84 10.10 47.42
N TYR A 69 22.00 8.95 46.74
CA TYR A 69 20.94 7.97 46.48
C TYR A 69 21.38 6.52 46.85
N PRO A 70 21.69 6.24 48.14
CA PRO A 70 22.27 4.95 48.56
C PRO A 70 21.38 3.73 48.29
N THR A 71 20.06 3.93 48.27
CA THR A 71 19.03 2.95 47.89
C THR A 71 18.27 3.38 46.63
N GLY A 72 18.86 4.27 45.82
CA GLY A 72 18.28 4.73 44.55
C GLY A 72 18.11 3.59 43.53
N ARG A 73 17.23 3.79 42.55
CA ARG A 73 16.92 2.80 41.51
C ARG A 73 18.14 2.40 40.68
N PHE A 74 19.10 3.29 40.49
CA PHE A 74 20.35 2.99 39.76
C PHE A 74 21.54 2.68 40.68
N SER A 75 21.33 2.61 42.00
CA SER A 75 22.40 2.34 42.97
C SER A 75 23.07 0.96 42.78
N ALA A 76 22.36 -0.03 42.24
CA ALA A 76 22.96 -1.30 41.82
C ALA A 76 23.92 -1.13 40.62
N LEU A 77 23.52 -0.36 39.60
CA LEU A 77 24.32 -0.10 38.41
C LEU A 77 25.58 0.72 38.74
N ALA A 78 25.46 1.74 39.60
CA ALA A 78 26.60 2.53 40.05
C ALA A 78 27.67 1.67 40.76
N ARG A 79 27.25 0.77 41.66
CA ARG A 79 28.16 -0.19 42.34
C ARG A 79 28.85 -1.14 41.35
N LEU A 80 28.11 -1.64 40.36
CA LEU A 80 28.67 -2.49 39.30
C LEU A 80 29.67 -1.72 38.41
N ARG A 81 29.38 -0.46 38.07
CA ARG A 81 30.26 0.38 37.25
C ARG A 81 31.55 0.77 37.98
N ILE A 82 31.48 1.09 39.28
CA ILE A 82 32.67 1.29 40.13
C ILE A 82 33.55 0.04 40.11
N LYS A 83 32.98 -1.15 40.37
CA LYS A 83 33.75 -2.40 40.33
C LYS A 83 34.40 -2.63 38.96
N ALA A 84 33.69 -2.35 37.87
CA ALA A 84 34.24 -2.49 36.52
C ALA A 84 35.43 -1.54 36.27
N LEU A 85 35.41 -0.32 36.84
CA LEU A 85 36.54 0.62 36.79
C LEU A 85 37.73 0.13 37.65
N ASP A 86 37.47 -0.35 38.86
CA ASP A 86 38.51 -0.93 39.74
C ASP A 86 39.19 -2.14 39.10
N ASP A 87 38.41 -3.01 38.44
CA ASP A 87 38.92 -4.19 37.75
C ASP A 87 39.62 -3.84 36.42
N GLN A 88 39.22 -2.75 35.75
CA GLN A 88 39.97 -2.19 34.61
C GLN A 88 41.31 -1.57 35.01
N ALA A 89 41.38 -0.88 36.16
CA ALA A 89 42.64 -0.33 36.66
C ALA A 89 43.69 -1.43 36.91
N LYS A 90 43.29 -2.51 37.61
CA LYS A 90 44.13 -3.70 37.87
C LYS A 90 44.56 -4.41 36.57
N ALA A 91 43.74 -4.36 35.52
CA ALA A 91 44.08 -4.93 34.22
C ALA A 91 45.11 -4.09 33.43
N GLY A 92 45.26 -2.79 33.75
CA GLY A 92 46.23 -1.90 33.14
C GLY A 92 47.67 -2.16 33.60
N GLU A 93 47.86 -2.46 34.89
CA GLU A 93 49.19 -2.67 35.49
C GLU A 93 49.90 -3.97 35.02
N GLY A 94 49.16 -4.91 34.42
CA GLY A 94 49.66 -6.24 34.05
C GLY A 94 50.24 -6.39 32.63
N ARG A 95 50.54 -5.31 31.89
CA ARG A 95 50.80 -5.38 30.43
C ARG A 95 52.03 -4.62 29.88
N GLU A 96 53.16 -4.68 30.59
CA GLU A 96 54.48 -4.42 29.97
C GLU A 96 55.43 -5.64 30.05
N ALA A 97 55.41 -6.49 29.03
CA ALA A 97 56.55 -7.34 28.65
C ALA A 97 56.34 -8.07 27.30
N GLY A 98 57.32 -7.96 26.39
CA GLY A 98 57.67 -9.01 25.42
C GLY A 98 56.74 -9.25 24.23
N GLY A 99 57.10 -8.72 23.06
CA GLY A 99 56.60 -9.17 21.76
C GLY A 99 57.72 -9.30 20.72
N ALA A 100 57.55 -10.18 19.73
CA ALA A 100 58.39 -10.25 18.54
C ALA A 100 57.63 -10.90 17.36
N MET A 101 57.98 -10.52 16.13
CA MET A 101 57.27 -10.84 14.89
C MET A 101 58.19 -11.52 13.87
N ARG A 102 57.66 -12.42 13.02
CA ARG A 102 58.21 -12.66 11.67
C ARG A 102 57.19 -13.27 10.70
N THR A 103 57.55 -13.25 9.42
CA THR A 103 56.64 -13.28 8.26
C THR A 103 57.12 -14.24 7.17
N THR A 104 56.23 -14.66 6.27
CA THR A 104 56.53 -15.01 4.86
C THR A 104 55.25 -15.13 4.02
N ALA A 105 55.37 -15.09 2.70
CA ALA A 105 54.27 -15.21 1.73
C ALA A 105 54.50 -16.40 0.77
N PRO A 106 53.46 -16.93 0.07
CA PRO A 106 53.51 -18.23 -0.61
C PRO A 106 53.89 -18.16 -2.10
N ALA A 107 54.10 -19.33 -2.72
CA ALA A 107 54.36 -19.51 -4.15
C ALA A 107 53.49 -20.61 -4.79
N SER A 108 53.33 -20.52 -6.11
CA SER A 108 52.42 -21.29 -6.98
C SER A 108 52.69 -22.81 -7.09
N GLY A 109 51.63 -23.57 -7.37
CA GLY A 109 51.64 -24.95 -7.89
C GLY A 109 50.28 -25.29 -8.52
N ALA A 110 50.23 -26.08 -9.60
CA ALA A 110 49.02 -26.19 -10.44
C ALA A 110 48.79 -27.56 -11.13
N ALA A 111 47.56 -27.71 -11.63
CA ALA A 111 47.07 -28.62 -12.69
C ALA A 111 46.72 -30.09 -12.36
N GLY A 112 45.62 -30.55 -12.98
CA GLY A 112 45.40 -31.97 -13.33
C GLY A 112 44.06 -32.57 -12.92
N GLY A 113 43.22 -32.99 -13.88
CA GLY A 113 42.07 -33.88 -13.65
C GLY A 113 40.73 -33.42 -14.23
N LYS A 114 40.27 -34.10 -15.29
CA LYS A 114 38.86 -34.11 -15.73
C LYS A 114 38.35 -35.53 -15.66
N GLU A 115 37.13 -35.72 -15.15
CA GLU A 115 36.27 -36.82 -15.59
C GLU A 115 34.81 -36.32 -15.67
N ARG A 116 33.98 -36.99 -16.46
CA ARG A 116 32.72 -36.41 -16.99
C ARG A 116 31.55 -37.38 -16.80
N ALA A 117 30.79 -37.20 -15.73
CA ALA A 117 29.55 -37.94 -15.50
C ALA A 117 28.34 -37.23 -16.15
N THR A 118 27.59 -38.03 -16.90
CA THR A 118 26.23 -37.84 -17.46
C THR A 118 25.38 -36.68 -16.94
N THR A 119 24.85 -35.89 -17.87
CA THR A 119 23.77 -34.91 -17.65
C THR A 119 22.48 -35.58 -17.17
N ALA A 120 22.04 -35.26 -15.96
CA ALA A 120 20.63 -35.31 -15.60
C ALA A 120 19.98 -33.98 -16.03
N THR A 121 18.91 -34.04 -16.83
CA THR A 121 18.17 -32.84 -17.25
C THR A 121 17.17 -32.45 -16.19
N THR A 122 17.65 -31.82 -15.11
CA THR A 122 16.77 -31.23 -14.10
C THR A 122 15.97 -30.09 -14.73
N THR A 123 14.66 -30.24 -14.80
CA THR A 123 13.75 -29.12 -15.10
C THR A 123 13.88 -28.09 -13.98
N VAL A 124 14.34 -26.88 -14.33
CA VAL A 124 14.40 -25.78 -13.37
C VAL A 124 12.99 -25.29 -13.13
N ASP A 125 12.37 -25.79 -12.05
CA ASP A 125 11.06 -25.31 -11.62
C ASP A 125 11.13 -23.82 -11.27
N ARG A 126 10.30 -23.04 -11.96
CA ARG A 126 10.29 -21.59 -11.86
C ARG A 126 9.47 -21.15 -10.65
N LEU A 127 10.16 -20.99 -9.53
CA LEU A 127 9.62 -20.51 -8.26
C LEU A 127 8.67 -19.30 -8.45
N GLN A 128 7.43 -19.47 -7.98
CA GLN A 128 6.34 -18.50 -8.02
C GLN A 128 6.05 -17.94 -6.62
N ALA A 129 5.32 -16.83 -6.54
CA ALA A 129 4.95 -16.23 -5.24
C ALA A 129 4.08 -17.19 -4.42
N GLY A 130 4.50 -17.45 -3.17
CA GLY A 130 3.91 -18.46 -2.29
C GLY A 130 4.58 -19.84 -2.31
N ASP A 131 5.51 -20.10 -3.24
CA ASP A 131 6.30 -21.34 -3.23
C ASP A 131 7.29 -21.34 -2.05
N SER A 132 7.39 -22.47 -1.33
CA SER A 132 8.40 -22.71 -0.31
C SER A 132 9.45 -23.71 -0.80
N PHE A 133 10.73 -23.46 -0.51
CA PHE A 133 11.85 -24.30 -0.94
C PHE A 133 13.04 -24.26 0.04
N ARG A 134 14.01 -25.16 -0.15
CA ARG A 134 15.32 -25.18 0.52
C ARG A 134 16.39 -25.52 -0.51
N ASP A 135 17.48 -24.76 -0.57
CA ASP A 135 18.59 -25.03 -1.51
C ASP A 135 19.51 -26.17 -1.04
N CYS A 136 19.44 -26.57 0.24
CA CYS A 136 20.16 -27.71 0.80
C CYS A 136 19.48 -28.19 2.10
N GLU A 137 19.85 -29.38 2.60
CA GLU A 137 19.27 -30.01 3.80
C GLU A 137 19.32 -29.10 5.05
N LEU A 138 20.46 -28.44 5.27
CA LEU A 138 20.72 -27.53 6.40
C LEU A 138 20.65 -26.04 5.99
N CYS A 139 20.02 -25.74 4.85
CA CYS A 139 19.74 -24.37 4.43
C CYS A 139 18.44 -23.85 5.06
N PRO A 140 18.24 -22.53 5.16
CA PRO A 140 16.96 -21.95 5.56
C PRO A 140 15.83 -22.38 4.63
N GLU A 141 14.62 -22.49 5.19
CA GLU A 141 13.41 -22.64 4.41
C GLU A 141 12.92 -21.28 3.95
N MET A 142 12.81 -21.13 2.64
CA MET A 142 12.60 -19.87 1.96
C MET A 142 11.22 -19.86 1.32
N VAL A 143 10.46 -18.78 1.49
CA VAL A 143 9.18 -18.54 0.80
C VAL A 143 9.30 -17.37 -0.15
N VAL A 144 8.72 -17.48 -1.34
CA VAL A 144 8.75 -16.41 -2.36
C VAL A 144 7.69 -15.36 -2.07
N VAL A 145 8.13 -14.16 -1.73
CA VAL A 145 7.30 -12.97 -1.55
C VAL A 145 7.07 -12.28 -2.92
N PRO A 146 5.81 -11.92 -3.27
CA PRO A 146 5.49 -11.25 -4.53
C PRO A 146 6.04 -9.81 -4.61
N PRO A 147 6.18 -9.23 -5.82
CA PRO A 147 6.36 -7.78 -5.97
C PRO A 147 5.10 -7.02 -5.54
N GLY A 148 5.25 -5.77 -5.13
CA GLY A 148 4.12 -4.93 -4.74
C GLY A 148 4.52 -3.58 -4.16
N SER A 149 3.56 -2.84 -3.60
CA SER A 149 3.81 -1.58 -2.89
C SER A 149 3.10 -1.56 -1.55
N PHE A 150 3.67 -0.83 -0.58
CA PHE A 150 3.10 -0.65 0.76
C PHE A 150 3.46 0.74 1.34
N GLU A 151 2.81 1.10 2.45
CA GLU A 151 3.19 2.25 3.28
C GLU A 151 4.15 1.77 4.37
N MET A 152 5.38 2.30 4.34
CA MET A 152 6.45 2.00 5.28
C MET A 152 6.52 3.05 6.40
N GLY A 153 6.62 2.59 7.65
CA GLY A 153 6.64 3.44 8.84
C GLY A 153 5.27 3.72 9.46
N SER A 154 5.18 4.84 10.20
CA SER A 154 3.96 5.32 10.87
C SER A 154 4.09 6.76 11.37
N ASP A 155 3.31 7.69 10.81
CA ASP A 155 3.25 9.09 11.25
C ASP A 155 2.76 9.28 12.70
N ARG A 156 2.15 8.26 13.29
CA ARG A 156 1.57 8.32 14.65
C ARG A 156 2.57 8.03 15.75
N ASN A 157 3.62 7.25 15.45
CA ASN A 157 4.43 6.57 16.46
C ASN A 157 5.72 7.35 16.82
N ARG A 158 6.85 6.65 17.05
CA ARG A 158 8.14 7.26 17.43
C ARG A 158 8.78 8.03 16.24
N PRO A 159 9.62 9.07 16.46
CA PRO A 159 10.14 9.92 15.38
C PRO A 159 10.90 9.18 14.27
N GLU A 160 11.64 8.13 14.63
CA GLU A 160 12.40 7.28 13.72
C GLU A 160 11.52 6.51 12.73
N GLU A 161 10.24 6.30 13.06
CA GLU A 161 9.24 5.62 12.23
C GLU A 161 8.57 6.57 11.20
N LYS A 162 9.01 7.84 11.10
CA LYS A 162 8.35 8.90 10.33
C LYS A 162 9.20 9.47 9.18
N PRO A 163 8.59 10.00 8.10
CA PRO A 163 7.16 9.94 7.78
C PRO A 163 6.74 8.52 7.34
N SER A 164 5.42 8.26 7.32
CA SER A 164 4.89 7.20 6.46
C SER A 164 5.24 7.53 5.02
N HIS A 165 5.69 6.55 4.25
CA HIS A 165 6.02 6.75 2.85
C HIS A 165 5.77 5.49 2.01
N ARG A 166 5.39 5.71 0.75
CA ARG A 166 5.09 4.64 -0.20
C ARG A 166 6.37 4.02 -0.74
N VAL A 167 6.57 2.73 -0.51
CA VAL A 167 7.70 1.94 -1.03
C VAL A 167 7.19 0.87 -1.97
N THR A 168 7.94 0.57 -3.04
CA THR A 168 7.62 -0.46 -4.03
C THR A 168 8.75 -1.48 -4.11
N ILE A 169 8.42 -2.76 -3.87
CA ILE A 169 9.30 -3.90 -4.13
C ILE A 169 9.11 -4.31 -5.61
N PRO A 170 10.12 -4.11 -6.49
CA PRO A 170 9.92 -4.15 -7.94
C PRO A 170 9.91 -5.56 -8.55
N GLY A 171 10.33 -6.58 -7.81
CA GLY A 171 10.39 -7.98 -8.24
C GLY A 171 10.08 -8.93 -7.09
N ALA A 172 9.78 -10.19 -7.40
CA ALA A 172 9.69 -11.23 -6.38
C ALA A 172 11.06 -11.49 -5.74
N PHE A 173 11.08 -11.83 -4.46
CA PHE A 173 12.28 -12.26 -3.74
C PHE A 173 11.91 -13.39 -2.78
N ALA A 174 12.87 -14.27 -2.47
CA ALA A 174 12.67 -15.28 -1.44
C ALA A 174 13.18 -14.77 -0.09
N ILE A 175 12.45 -15.03 0.98
CA ILE A 175 12.82 -14.69 2.36
C ILE A 175 12.70 -15.92 3.26
N GLY A 176 13.54 -16.00 4.30
CA GLY A 176 13.42 -17.03 5.32
C GLY A 176 12.02 -17.00 5.95
N THR A 177 11.31 -18.12 5.86
CA THR A 177 10.05 -18.36 6.59
C THR A 177 10.23 -18.14 8.09
N HIS A 178 11.43 -18.46 8.58
CA HIS A 178 11.90 -18.34 9.95
C HIS A 178 13.19 -17.50 10.01
N GLU A 179 13.57 -17.09 11.21
CA GLU A 179 14.95 -16.68 11.54
C GLU A 179 15.93 -17.84 11.29
N ILE A 180 17.22 -17.54 11.09
CA ILE A 180 18.26 -18.57 11.02
C ILE A 180 18.35 -19.27 12.38
N THR A 181 18.27 -20.60 12.39
CA THR A 181 18.28 -21.38 13.63
C THR A 181 19.69 -21.75 14.12
N VAL A 182 19.81 -22.15 15.38
CA VAL A 182 21.06 -22.65 15.96
C VAL A 182 21.64 -23.80 15.13
N ALA A 183 20.85 -24.78 14.68
CA ALA A 183 21.34 -25.90 13.86
C ALA A 183 21.87 -25.45 12.48
N GLN A 184 21.30 -24.39 11.90
CA GLN A 184 21.75 -23.83 10.64
C GLN A 184 23.06 -23.05 10.80
N TRP A 185 23.23 -22.35 11.93
CA TRP A 185 24.49 -21.68 12.29
C TRP A 185 25.62 -22.67 12.63
N ASP A 186 25.31 -23.73 13.38
CA ASP A 186 26.27 -24.77 13.75
C ASP A 186 26.83 -25.50 12.51
N ALA A 187 26.08 -25.59 11.41
CA ALA A 187 26.58 -26.09 10.14
C ALA A 187 27.68 -25.18 9.53
N CYS A 188 27.57 -23.86 9.70
CA CYS A 188 28.59 -22.89 9.29
C CYS A 188 29.83 -22.92 10.20
N LEU A 189 29.65 -23.12 11.52
CA LEU A 189 30.74 -23.32 12.47
C LEU A 189 31.52 -24.60 12.18
N LYS A 190 30.81 -25.70 11.91
CA LYS A 190 31.41 -27.01 11.59
C LYS A 190 32.26 -26.98 10.32
N GLU A 191 31.92 -26.11 9.37
CA GLU A 191 32.64 -25.92 8.11
C GLU A 191 33.68 -24.78 8.17
N GLY A 192 33.85 -24.13 9.34
CA GLY A 192 34.99 -23.28 9.68
C GLY A 192 34.97 -21.85 9.12
N GLU A 193 33.90 -21.46 8.42
CA GLU A 193 33.75 -20.08 7.92
C GLU A 193 33.20 -19.17 9.02
N CYS A 194 32.11 -19.58 9.70
CA CYS A 194 31.69 -18.93 10.93
C CYS A 194 32.67 -19.23 12.07
N ARG A 195 32.91 -18.25 12.95
CA ARG A 195 33.90 -18.35 14.06
C ARG A 195 33.33 -18.13 15.45
N HIS A 196 32.13 -17.56 15.54
CA HIS A 196 31.49 -17.22 16.81
C HIS A 196 30.44 -18.26 17.17
N SER A 197 30.66 -18.98 18.27
CA SER A 197 29.69 -19.90 18.86
C SER A 197 29.19 -19.27 20.18
N PRO A 198 28.05 -18.57 20.18
CA PRO A 198 27.59 -17.85 21.37
C PRO A 198 27.21 -18.78 22.52
N GLU A 199 26.50 -19.87 22.22
CA GLU A 199 25.89 -20.75 23.23
C GLU A 199 25.94 -22.23 22.76
N PRO A 200 27.07 -22.94 22.95
CA PRO A 200 27.23 -24.32 22.49
C PRO A 200 26.20 -25.28 23.12
N GLY A 201 25.51 -26.07 22.29
CA GLY A 201 24.59 -27.11 22.75
C GLY A 201 23.17 -26.64 23.10
N ARG A 202 22.75 -25.45 22.67
CA ARG A 202 21.34 -25.02 22.66
C ARG A 202 20.49 -25.93 21.76
N ASP A 203 19.16 -25.90 21.94
CA ASP A 203 18.24 -26.59 21.04
C ASP A 203 18.36 -26.01 19.61
N GLY A 204 18.71 -26.87 18.66
CA GLY A 204 18.95 -26.52 17.26
C GLY A 204 17.79 -25.83 16.54
N ARG A 205 16.59 -25.86 17.12
CA ARG A 205 15.36 -25.22 16.60
C ARG A 205 15.14 -23.80 17.10
N LEU A 206 15.88 -23.33 18.10
CA LEU A 206 15.84 -21.94 18.54
C LEU A 206 16.44 -21.03 17.45
N PRO A 207 16.00 -19.75 17.35
CA PRO A 207 16.69 -18.77 16.53
C PRO A 207 18.12 -18.55 17.03
N MET A 208 19.07 -18.37 16.11
CA MET A 208 20.43 -17.96 16.43
C MET A 208 20.43 -16.48 16.82
N ALA A 209 20.76 -16.22 18.08
CA ALA A 209 20.89 -14.89 18.67
C ALA A 209 22.31 -14.67 19.20
N ASN A 210 22.58 -13.50 19.80
CA ASN A 210 23.92 -13.13 20.29
C ASN A 210 24.98 -13.07 19.17
N VAL A 211 24.55 -12.71 17.95
CA VAL A 211 25.39 -12.47 16.77
C VAL A 211 25.40 -10.99 16.40
N SER A 212 26.54 -10.47 15.97
CA SER A 212 26.65 -9.11 15.43
C SER A 212 26.35 -9.11 13.93
N TRP A 213 26.02 -7.95 13.37
CA TRP A 213 25.83 -7.78 11.92
C TRP A 213 27.07 -8.25 11.12
N ASN A 214 28.27 -8.07 11.67
CA ASN A 214 29.52 -8.57 11.08
C ASN A 214 29.59 -10.10 11.08
N ASP A 215 29.23 -10.77 12.18
CA ASP A 215 29.21 -12.25 12.25
C ASP A 215 28.24 -12.83 11.20
N VAL A 216 27.11 -12.14 10.97
CA VAL A 216 26.14 -12.52 9.94
C VAL A 216 26.73 -12.46 8.52
N GLN A 217 27.72 -11.58 8.24
CA GLN A 217 28.35 -11.56 6.93
C GLN A 217 29.21 -12.81 6.65
N ASP A 218 29.87 -13.36 7.67
CA ASP A 218 30.60 -14.64 7.54
C ASP A 218 29.62 -15.79 7.26
N TYR A 219 28.46 -15.81 7.92
CA TYR A 219 27.39 -16.78 7.63
C TYR A 219 26.80 -16.62 6.21
N LEU A 220 26.57 -15.39 5.75
CA LEU A 220 26.09 -15.14 4.38
C LEU A 220 27.13 -15.53 3.33
N LYS A 221 28.43 -15.31 3.60
CA LYS A 221 29.54 -15.76 2.75
C LYS A 221 29.55 -17.29 2.64
N TRP A 222 29.41 -18.00 3.77
CA TRP A 222 29.27 -19.46 3.80
C TRP A 222 28.06 -19.93 3.00
N LEU A 223 26.87 -19.38 3.25
CA LEU A 223 25.62 -19.81 2.62
C LEU A 223 25.63 -19.56 1.10
N ARG A 224 26.19 -18.43 0.65
CA ARG A 224 26.50 -18.17 -0.77
C ARG A 224 27.42 -19.23 -1.36
N GLY A 225 28.56 -19.51 -0.70
CA GLY A 225 29.54 -20.50 -1.15
C GLY A 225 28.98 -21.92 -1.22
N LYS A 226 28.05 -22.27 -0.31
CA LYS A 226 27.44 -23.60 -0.21
C LYS A 226 26.30 -23.85 -1.20
N THR A 227 25.57 -22.80 -1.59
CA THR A 227 24.39 -22.90 -2.48
C THR A 227 24.65 -22.42 -3.91
N GLY A 228 25.68 -21.59 -4.12
CA GLY A 228 25.89 -20.84 -5.36
C GLY A 228 24.88 -19.70 -5.59
N GLN A 229 24.02 -19.39 -4.61
CA GLN A 229 22.97 -18.38 -4.69
C GLN A 229 23.32 -17.11 -3.92
N ASP A 230 22.85 -15.94 -4.35
CA ASP A 230 23.12 -14.66 -3.66
C ASP A 230 22.25 -14.46 -2.41
N TYR A 231 22.56 -15.20 -1.35
CA TYR A 231 21.97 -14.99 -0.02
C TYR A 231 22.52 -13.73 0.65
N ARG A 232 21.63 -12.88 1.15
CA ARG A 232 21.96 -11.63 1.86
C ARG A 232 20.98 -11.33 3.00
N LEU A 233 21.21 -10.26 3.75
CA LEU A 233 20.20 -9.68 4.63
C LEU A 233 19.07 -9.02 3.81
N PRO A 234 17.82 -9.01 4.30
CA PRO A 234 16.77 -8.15 3.75
C PRO A 234 17.15 -6.67 3.88
N SER A 235 16.67 -5.84 2.96
CA SER A 235 16.55 -4.41 3.26
C SER A 235 15.48 -4.19 4.33
N GLU A 236 15.52 -3.06 5.01
CA GLU A 236 14.47 -2.68 5.96
C GLU A 236 13.08 -2.62 5.28
N ALA A 237 13.05 -2.20 4.01
CA ALA A 237 11.84 -2.16 3.19
C ALA A 237 11.30 -3.56 2.84
N GLU A 238 12.17 -4.48 2.42
CA GLU A 238 11.81 -5.88 2.17
C GLU A 238 11.31 -6.56 3.45
N TRP A 239 11.96 -6.29 4.58
CA TRP A 239 11.56 -6.79 5.88
C TRP A 239 10.17 -6.27 6.28
N GLU A 240 9.93 -4.96 6.26
CA GLU A 240 8.64 -4.39 6.68
C GLU A 240 7.50 -4.81 5.73
N TYR A 241 7.78 -4.90 4.43
CA TYR A 241 6.83 -5.43 3.45
C TYR A 241 6.44 -6.89 3.75
N ALA A 242 7.44 -7.75 3.97
CA ALA A 242 7.23 -9.16 4.23
C ALA A 242 6.56 -9.42 5.58
N ALA A 243 6.93 -8.67 6.64
CA ALA A 243 6.32 -8.77 7.97
C ALA A 243 4.86 -8.32 7.98
N ARG A 244 4.52 -7.25 7.24
CA ARG A 244 3.14 -6.76 7.09
C ARG A 244 2.26 -7.69 6.27
N ALA A 245 2.79 -8.32 5.23
CA ALA A 245 2.05 -9.17 4.29
C ALA A 245 0.72 -8.54 3.81
N GLY A 246 0.79 -7.27 3.38
CA GLY A 246 -0.37 -6.46 2.94
C GLY A 246 -1.11 -5.71 4.05
N SER A 247 -0.83 -5.99 5.33
CA SER A 247 -1.50 -5.35 6.47
C SER A 247 -1.02 -3.93 6.76
N LYS A 248 -1.97 -3.06 7.14
CA LYS A 248 -1.75 -1.65 7.51
C LYS A 248 -1.85 -1.39 9.02
N SER A 249 -2.09 -2.42 9.83
CA SER A 249 -2.22 -2.31 11.29
C SER A 249 -0.88 -2.44 12.05
N ASN A 250 -0.91 -2.29 13.38
CA ASN A 250 0.27 -2.47 14.22
C ASN A 250 0.95 -3.83 14.02
N TYR A 251 0.18 -4.90 13.90
CA TYR A 251 0.66 -6.26 13.61
C TYR A 251 -0.02 -6.77 12.36
N TRP A 252 0.47 -7.87 11.77
CA TRP A 252 -0.15 -8.42 10.56
C TRP A 252 -1.60 -8.88 10.80
N TRP A 253 -1.92 -9.33 12.03
CA TRP A 253 -3.24 -9.82 12.43
C TRP A 253 -4.22 -8.73 12.94
N GLY A 254 -3.77 -7.49 13.17
CA GLY A 254 -4.62 -6.43 13.73
C GLY A 254 -3.84 -5.34 14.47
N ASN A 255 -4.56 -4.45 15.16
CA ASN A 255 -3.94 -3.38 15.96
C ASN A 255 -3.62 -3.78 17.41
N GLU A 256 -4.34 -4.78 17.94
CA GLU A 256 -4.18 -5.32 19.30
C GLU A 256 -3.09 -6.40 19.34
N LYS A 257 -2.33 -6.49 20.44
CA LYS A 257 -1.29 -7.52 20.63
C LYS A 257 -1.83 -8.95 20.52
N GLY A 258 -3.10 -9.16 20.91
CA GLY A 258 -3.70 -10.49 21.05
C GLY A 258 -3.08 -11.29 22.20
N ALA A 259 -3.37 -12.58 22.23
CA ALA A 259 -2.78 -13.55 23.15
C ALA A 259 -2.22 -14.73 22.33
N GLN A 260 -1.03 -15.21 22.65
CA GLN A 260 -0.36 -16.32 21.97
C GLN A 260 -0.19 -16.09 20.45
N ARG A 261 0.17 -14.85 20.09
CA ARG A 261 0.40 -14.41 18.70
C ARG A 261 1.87 -14.19 18.34
N ALA A 262 2.72 -14.07 19.36
CA ALA A 262 4.14 -13.75 19.31
C ALA A 262 4.80 -14.19 20.63
N ASN A 263 6.14 -14.23 20.68
CA ASN A 263 6.89 -14.32 21.93
C ASN A 263 7.43 -12.94 22.32
N CYS A 264 6.87 -12.35 23.36
CA CYS A 264 7.26 -11.06 23.92
C CYS A 264 6.86 -10.98 25.41
N THR A 265 7.43 -10.05 26.16
CA THR A 265 6.97 -9.76 27.54
C THR A 265 5.55 -9.20 27.50
N ASP A 266 4.56 -9.97 27.93
CA ASP A 266 3.11 -9.67 27.85
C ASP A 266 2.35 -10.19 26.62
N CYS A 267 2.95 -11.01 25.76
CA CYS A 267 2.26 -11.66 24.63
C CYS A 267 1.29 -12.81 25.01
N ASP A 268 1.16 -13.14 26.30
CA ASP A 268 0.38 -14.24 26.89
C ASP A 268 0.84 -15.65 26.44
N SER A 269 2.09 -15.78 25.98
CA SER A 269 2.69 -17.04 25.50
C SER A 269 3.37 -17.85 26.62
N PRO A 270 3.66 -19.15 26.39
CA PRO A 270 4.45 -19.95 27.33
C PRO A 270 5.86 -19.43 27.60
N PHE A 271 6.42 -18.61 26.69
CA PHE A 271 7.82 -18.20 26.66
C PHE A 271 8.06 -16.76 27.16
N ASP A 272 6.99 -15.96 27.32
CA ASP A 272 7.02 -14.53 27.66
C ASP A 272 8.09 -14.15 28.69
N GLY A 273 9.03 -13.29 28.30
CA GLY A 273 10.05 -12.72 29.18
C GLY A 273 11.09 -13.71 29.73
N LYS A 274 11.14 -14.96 29.22
CA LYS A 274 12.04 -16.02 29.74
C LYS A 274 13.20 -16.33 28.80
N ASP A 275 12.87 -16.66 27.55
CA ASP A 275 13.82 -17.12 26.53
C ASP A 275 13.15 -17.07 25.14
N ALA A 276 13.94 -17.32 24.08
CA ALA A 276 13.42 -17.53 22.74
C ALA A 276 12.54 -18.79 22.67
N SER A 277 11.59 -18.77 21.74
CA SER A 277 10.80 -19.93 21.36
C SER A 277 11.44 -20.64 20.16
N PRO A 278 11.23 -21.96 19.96
CA PRO A 278 11.60 -22.63 18.72
C PRO A 278 11.01 -21.87 17.52
N ALA A 279 11.79 -21.60 16.49
CA ALA A 279 11.33 -20.83 15.35
C ALA A 279 10.16 -21.55 14.65
N GLY A 280 9.10 -20.81 14.35
CA GLY A 280 7.84 -21.35 13.83
C GLY A 280 6.80 -21.65 14.92
N SER A 281 6.97 -21.12 16.13
CA SER A 281 6.06 -21.42 17.26
C SER A 281 4.70 -20.73 17.15
N PHE A 282 4.57 -19.64 16.38
CA PHE A 282 3.34 -18.87 16.25
C PHE A 282 2.71 -19.00 14.86
N ALA A 283 1.57 -18.35 14.65
CA ALA A 283 0.92 -18.36 13.34
C ALA A 283 1.73 -17.57 12.32
N ALA A 284 1.98 -18.15 11.14
CA ALA A 284 2.53 -17.44 10.00
C ALA A 284 1.58 -16.34 9.49
N ASN A 285 2.16 -15.29 8.92
CA ASN A 285 1.42 -14.22 8.25
C ASN A 285 0.94 -14.63 6.85
N ALA A 286 0.26 -13.72 6.14
CA ALA A 286 -0.33 -14.00 4.82
C ALA A 286 0.69 -14.28 3.69
N PHE A 287 2.00 -14.11 3.93
CA PHE A 287 3.08 -14.50 3.02
C PHE A 287 3.86 -15.75 3.50
N GLY A 288 3.42 -16.42 4.58
CA GLY A 288 4.07 -17.62 5.10
C GLY A 288 5.27 -17.35 6.02
N LEU A 289 5.49 -16.11 6.47
CA LEU A 289 6.54 -15.79 7.44
C LEU A 289 6.04 -15.97 8.87
N TYR A 290 6.84 -16.68 9.65
CA TYR A 290 6.69 -16.90 11.08
C TYR A 290 7.50 -15.88 11.89
N ASP A 291 7.06 -15.65 13.12
CA ASP A 291 7.79 -14.99 14.21
C ASP A 291 8.30 -13.55 13.92
N VAL A 292 7.85 -12.92 12.83
CA VAL A 292 8.13 -11.51 12.42
C VAL A 292 7.67 -10.43 13.42
N HIS A 293 7.05 -10.82 14.53
CA HIS A 293 6.70 -9.99 15.66
C HIS A 293 7.16 -10.75 16.91
N GLY A 294 8.20 -10.27 17.58
CA GLY A 294 8.80 -10.95 18.75
C GLY A 294 9.89 -11.96 18.44
N ASN A 295 10.08 -12.91 19.34
CA ASN A 295 11.17 -13.88 19.37
C ASN A 295 12.57 -13.22 19.44
N VAL A 296 13.19 -12.83 18.32
CA VAL A 296 14.50 -12.13 18.30
C VAL A 296 14.51 -10.93 17.35
N TRP A 297 15.30 -9.91 17.69
CA TRP A 297 15.53 -8.77 16.82
C TRP A 297 16.32 -9.22 15.61
N GLU A 298 15.87 -8.85 14.42
CA GLU A 298 16.49 -9.26 13.16
C GLU A 298 17.35 -8.16 12.55
N TRP A 299 18.62 -8.46 12.27
CA TRP A 299 19.49 -7.60 11.47
C TRP A 299 18.96 -7.41 10.04
N THR A 300 19.15 -6.21 9.50
CA THR A 300 18.88 -5.85 8.10
C THR A 300 20.12 -5.23 7.45
N GLU A 301 20.11 -5.05 6.13
CA GLU A 301 21.22 -4.43 5.39
C GLU A 301 21.26 -2.90 5.52
N ASP A 302 20.29 -2.26 6.16
CA ASP A 302 20.18 -0.79 6.16
C ASP A 302 21.11 -0.12 7.19
N CYS A 303 21.71 1.02 6.82
CA CYS A 303 22.40 1.89 7.76
C CYS A 303 21.37 2.69 8.58
N TRP A 304 21.70 2.99 9.84
CA TRP A 304 20.78 3.73 10.70
C TRP A 304 20.55 5.17 10.22
N ASN A 305 19.27 5.54 10.18
CA ASN A 305 18.80 6.91 9.92
C ASN A 305 17.71 7.28 10.94
N PRO A 306 17.77 8.47 11.58
CA PRO A 306 16.85 8.86 12.65
C PRO A 306 15.43 9.22 12.19
N SER A 307 15.12 9.08 10.89
CA SER A 307 13.79 9.22 10.27
C SER A 307 13.84 8.67 8.84
N TYR A 308 12.69 8.42 8.21
CA TYR A 308 12.56 8.05 6.78
C TYR A 308 12.63 9.25 5.81
N ARG A 309 13.04 10.45 6.24
CA ARG A 309 13.16 11.61 5.34
C ARG A 309 14.28 11.37 4.31
N GLY A 310 13.91 11.10 3.07
CA GLY A 310 14.84 10.76 1.99
C GLY A 310 15.18 9.28 1.89
N ALA A 311 14.36 8.40 2.48
CA ALA A 311 14.47 6.95 2.33
C ALA A 311 14.24 6.49 0.87
N PRO A 312 14.85 5.36 0.43
CA PRO A 312 14.58 4.77 -0.89
C PRO A 312 13.13 4.26 -1.02
N ALA A 313 12.47 4.60 -2.12
CA ALA A 313 11.09 4.16 -2.42
C ALA A 313 11.03 2.88 -3.29
N ASP A 314 12.17 2.24 -3.58
CA ASP A 314 12.33 1.17 -4.56
C ASP A 314 12.78 -0.19 -3.97
N GLY A 315 12.63 -0.35 -2.65
CA GLY A 315 12.92 -1.58 -1.92
C GLY A 315 14.40 -1.86 -1.65
N LYS A 316 15.33 -1.05 -2.19
CA LYS A 316 16.78 -1.22 -1.95
C LYS A 316 17.17 -0.78 -0.54
N PRO A 317 18.22 -1.40 0.07
CA PRO A 317 18.71 -0.99 1.38
C PRO A 317 19.30 0.42 1.38
N TRP A 318 19.03 1.17 2.44
CA TRP A 318 19.47 2.54 2.62
C TRP A 318 20.92 2.60 3.12
N LEU A 319 21.86 2.40 2.21
CA LEU A 319 23.31 2.41 2.46
C LEU A 319 23.91 3.83 2.61
N ARG A 320 23.16 4.76 3.21
CA ARG A 320 23.60 6.12 3.54
C ARG A 320 22.99 6.49 4.89
N GLY A 321 23.83 6.86 5.85
CA GLY A 321 23.40 7.21 7.22
C GLY A 321 24.56 6.99 8.18
N ASP A 322 24.23 6.71 9.44
CA ASP A 322 25.17 6.08 10.38
C ASP A 322 25.28 4.59 10.01
N CYS A 323 26.39 4.19 9.39
CA CYS A 323 26.68 2.80 9.02
C CYS A 323 27.59 2.07 10.03
N LEU A 324 27.89 2.68 11.18
CA LEU A 324 28.43 1.96 12.33
C LEU A 324 27.30 1.21 13.02
N SER A 325 26.16 1.88 13.23
CA SER A 325 24.88 1.23 13.51
C SER A 325 24.25 0.60 12.27
N ARG A 326 23.53 -0.51 12.47
CA ARG A 326 22.66 -1.13 11.46
C ARG A 326 21.25 -1.30 12.02
N VAL A 327 20.25 -1.31 11.14
CA VAL A 327 18.84 -1.37 11.54
C VAL A 327 18.46 -2.78 12.01
N LEU A 328 17.73 -2.84 13.14
CA LEU A 328 17.10 -4.04 13.71
C LEU A 328 15.57 -3.94 13.62
N ARG A 329 14.91 -5.08 13.37
CA ARG A 329 13.46 -5.22 13.17
C ARG A 329 12.86 -6.40 13.98
N GLY A 330 11.53 -6.50 14.09
CA GLY A 330 10.81 -7.62 14.71
C GLY A 330 10.44 -7.46 16.18
N GLY A 331 11.33 -6.89 17.01
CA GLY A 331 11.19 -6.94 18.47
C GLY A 331 11.87 -8.20 19.04
N SER A 332 11.61 -8.59 20.30
CA SER A 332 12.15 -9.82 20.88
C SER A 332 11.39 -10.29 22.13
N TRP A 333 11.65 -11.53 22.55
CA TRP A 333 11.06 -12.18 23.72
C TRP A 333 11.23 -11.42 25.05
N ALA A 334 12.23 -10.55 25.14
CA ALA A 334 12.59 -9.80 26.34
C ALA A 334 11.90 -8.41 26.45
N LEU A 335 11.21 -7.96 25.40
CA LEU A 335 10.58 -6.64 25.33
C LEU A 335 9.05 -6.74 25.25
N ASP A 336 8.34 -5.65 25.54
CA ASP A 336 6.89 -5.59 25.50
C ASP A 336 6.30 -5.42 24.08
N HIS A 337 4.99 -5.60 23.94
CA HIS A 337 4.30 -5.52 22.66
C HIS A 337 4.47 -4.18 21.90
N GLU A 338 4.79 -3.03 22.54
CA GLU A 338 5.07 -1.79 21.79
C GLU A 338 6.29 -1.92 20.87
N TYR A 339 7.22 -2.83 21.18
CA TYR A 339 8.40 -3.10 20.37
C TYR A 339 8.15 -4.16 19.27
N MET A 340 7.05 -4.91 19.33
CA MET A 340 6.71 -5.96 18.36
C MET A 340 5.96 -5.42 17.13
N ARG A 341 5.70 -4.11 17.05
CA ARG A 341 4.88 -3.54 15.96
C ARG A 341 5.60 -3.60 14.62
N SER A 342 4.86 -3.85 13.55
CA SER A 342 5.29 -3.88 12.16
C SER A 342 6.14 -2.68 11.74
N SER A 343 5.92 -1.47 12.29
CA SER A 343 6.68 -0.25 11.98
C SER A 343 7.82 0.04 12.97
N ARG A 344 8.04 -0.78 14.00
CA ARG A 344 9.06 -0.53 15.01
C ARG A 344 10.45 -0.72 14.41
N ARG A 345 11.29 0.30 14.58
CA ARG A 345 12.72 0.29 14.24
C ARG A 345 13.54 0.23 15.52
N SER A 346 14.67 -0.46 15.48
CA SER A 346 15.74 -0.35 16.47
C SER A 346 17.10 -0.33 15.78
N ARG A 347 18.19 -0.22 16.55
CA ARG A 347 19.56 -0.30 16.05
C ARG A 347 20.48 -0.94 17.07
N TYR A 348 21.57 -1.52 16.58
CA TYR A 348 22.79 -1.75 17.35
C TYR A 348 24.00 -1.48 16.45
N ASP A 349 25.16 -1.25 17.05
CA ASP A 349 26.41 -1.15 16.31
C ASP A 349 26.82 -2.52 15.74
N ARG A 350 27.34 -2.51 14.52
CA ARG A 350 27.46 -3.68 13.62
C ARG A 350 28.37 -4.80 14.12
N ASP A 351 29.24 -4.49 15.08
CA ASP A 351 30.16 -5.39 15.77
C ASP A 351 29.67 -5.81 17.16
N VAL A 352 28.59 -5.21 17.67
CA VAL A 352 28.00 -5.56 18.96
C VAL A 352 27.14 -6.82 18.83
N ARG A 353 27.48 -7.82 19.64
CA ARG A 353 26.67 -9.02 19.89
C ARG A 353 25.74 -8.76 21.07
N TYR A 354 24.47 -9.15 20.94
CA TYR A 354 23.49 -9.00 22.01
C TYR A 354 22.51 -10.18 22.01
N TYR A 355 22.16 -10.68 23.19
CA TYR A 355 21.52 -11.99 23.39
C TYR A 355 20.11 -12.15 22.82
N VAL A 356 19.51 -11.06 22.32
CA VAL A 356 18.24 -11.07 21.57
C VAL A 356 18.37 -10.63 20.10
N ASN A 357 19.58 -10.42 19.58
CA ASN A 357 19.81 -10.05 18.19
C ASN A 357 20.20 -11.29 17.36
N GLY A 358 19.30 -11.68 16.46
CA GLY A 358 19.48 -12.68 15.41
C GLY A 358 19.23 -12.08 14.02
N PHE A 359 18.78 -12.90 13.07
CA PHE A 359 18.51 -12.48 11.69
C PHE A 359 17.71 -13.53 10.90
N ARG A 360 17.02 -13.09 9.83
CA ARG A 360 16.64 -13.95 8.71
C ARG A 360 17.34 -13.48 7.42
N VAL A 361 17.35 -14.33 6.40
CA VAL A 361 18.01 -14.04 5.12
C VAL A 361 17.00 -13.86 3.99
N VAL A 362 17.42 -13.18 2.93
CA VAL A 362 16.73 -13.17 1.63
C VAL A 362 17.67 -13.65 0.53
N ARG A 363 17.06 -14.07 -0.58
CA ARG A 363 17.74 -14.47 -1.81
C ARG A 363 16.93 -13.92 -3.00
N PRO A 364 17.56 -13.32 -4.02
CA PRO A 364 16.89 -13.09 -5.29
C PRO A 364 16.39 -14.41 -5.87
N VAL A 365 15.10 -14.48 -6.24
CA VAL A 365 14.63 -15.50 -7.18
C VAL A 365 14.90 -15.02 -8.59
N GLU A 366 15.15 -15.93 -9.53
CA GLU A 366 14.98 -15.62 -10.94
C GLU A 366 13.48 -15.39 -11.19
N ALA A 367 13.03 -14.14 -11.11
CA ALA A 367 11.64 -13.76 -11.36
C ALA A 367 11.18 -14.40 -12.68
N PRO A 368 10.14 -15.26 -12.69
CA PRO A 368 10.08 -16.53 -13.45
C PRO A 368 10.27 -16.40 -14.97
N ALA A 369 11.54 -16.23 -15.39
CA ALA A 369 11.99 -15.57 -16.63
C ALA A 369 11.01 -14.48 -17.13
N ALA A 370 10.54 -13.66 -16.17
CA ALA A 370 9.38 -12.76 -16.20
C ALA A 370 8.47 -12.97 -17.41
N THR A 371 7.83 -14.15 -17.50
CA THR A 371 7.34 -14.79 -18.75
C THR A 371 7.03 -13.79 -19.84
N ALA A 372 7.93 -13.66 -20.81
CA ALA A 372 7.88 -12.59 -21.79
C ALA A 372 6.57 -12.63 -22.59
N SER A 373 5.63 -11.79 -22.15
CA SER A 373 4.94 -10.90 -23.07
C SER A 373 6.03 -10.27 -23.95
N GLY A 374 6.13 -10.65 -25.23
CA GLY A 374 7.15 -10.09 -26.14
C GLY A 374 7.04 -8.56 -26.26
N ASP A 375 5.86 -8.06 -25.94
CA ASP A 375 5.50 -6.72 -25.45
C ASP A 375 6.62 -6.02 -24.67
N PRO A 376 7.14 -4.89 -25.16
CA PRO A 376 8.15 -4.11 -24.45
C PRO A 376 7.59 -3.44 -23.18
N ALA A 377 8.44 -2.67 -22.49
CA ALA A 377 8.00 -1.76 -21.44
C ALA A 377 7.01 -0.71 -21.98
N PHE A 378 6.10 -0.24 -21.13
CA PHE A 378 5.00 0.67 -21.50
C PHE A 378 5.45 1.89 -22.32
N GLU A 379 6.44 2.64 -21.87
CA GLU A 379 6.93 3.83 -22.58
C GLU A 379 7.55 3.50 -23.95
N SER A 380 8.13 2.31 -24.10
CA SER A 380 8.65 1.82 -25.39
C SER A 380 7.52 1.40 -26.34
N ALA A 381 6.45 0.78 -25.84
CA ALA A 381 5.24 0.51 -26.63
C ALA A 381 4.57 1.81 -27.08
N VAL A 382 4.47 2.81 -26.19
CA VAL A 382 3.89 4.13 -26.51
C VAL A 382 4.75 4.88 -27.53
N THR A 383 6.07 4.95 -27.34
CA THR A 383 7.02 5.53 -28.33
C THR A 383 6.89 4.85 -29.69
N LYS A 384 6.83 3.51 -29.72
CA LYS A 384 6.67 2.73 -30.96
C LYS A 384 5.33 3.03 -31.65
N ALA A 385 4.24 3.10 -30.89
CA ALA A 385 2.92 3.45 -31.42
C ALA A 385 2.90 4.89 -31.98
N ALA A 386 3.46 5.86 -31.25
CA ALA A 386 3.55 7.26 -31.67
C ALA A 386 4.35 7.40 -32.96
N ASN A 387 5.56 6.84 -33.00
CA ASN A 387 6.41 6.90 -34.20
C ASN A 387 5.78 6.17 -35.40
N THR A 388 5.03 5.09 -35.18
CA THR A 388 4.26 4.39 -36.24
C THR A 388 3.14 5.27 -36.79
N VAL A 389 2.40 5.96 -35.92
CA VAL A 389 1.31 6.87 -36.31
C VAL A 389 1.85 8.07 -37.10
N PHE A 390 2.85 8.77 -36.58
CA PHE A 390 3.38 9.99 -37.20
C PHE A 390 4.29 9.74 -38.41
N SER A 391 4.89 8.55 -38.55
CA SER A 391 5.57 8.15 -39.80
C SER A 391 4.60 7.99 -40.98
N ASN A 392 3.37 7.56 -40.69
CA ASN A 392 2.32 7.29 -41.68
C ASN A 392 1.37 8.50 -41.89
N ALA A 393 1.61 9.62 -41.22
CA ALA A 393 0.77 10.81 -41.31
C ALA A 393 0.88 11.52 -42.68
N PRO A 394 -0.20 12.12 -43.21
CA PRO A 394 -0.16 12.95 -44.42
C PRO A 394 0.77 14.14 -44.27
N LYS A 395 1.89 14.13 -45.00
CA LYS A 395 2.91 15.20 -44.98
C LYS A 395 2.44 16.43 -45.74
N SER A 396 2.52 17.59 -45.12
CA SER A 396 2.25 18.88 -45.78
C SER A 396 3.40 19.29 -46.70
N ALA A 397 3.07 19.99 -47.78
CA ALA A 397 4.03 20.68 -48.64
C ALA A 397 4.43 22.08 -48.11
N SER A 398 3.79 22.57 -47.03
CA SER A 398 3.82 24.00 -46.63
C SER A 398 4.45 24.31 -45.27
N GLY A 399 5.19 23.38 -44.65
CA GLY A 399 5.86 23.56 -43.36
C GLY A 399 5.30 22.68 -42.23
N SER A 400 5.52 23.09 -40.97
CA SER A 400 5.11 22.30 -39.80
C SER A 400 3.59 22.19 -39.68
N GLN A 401 3.13 21.04 -39.17
CA GLN A 401 1.73 20.69 -39.03
C GLN A 401 1.35 20.63 -37.54
N ALA A 402 0.39 21.46 -37.14
CA ALA A 402 -0.13 21.47 -35.78
C ALA A 402 -0.99 20.23 -35.49
N PHE A 403 -0.81 19.65 -34.30
CA PHE A 403 -1.68 18.62 -33.74
C PHE A 403 -1.99 18.89 -32.27
N ILE A 404 -3.21 18.52 -31.86
CA ILE A 404 -3.64 18.46 -30.46
C ILE A 404 -3.69 17.01 -29.99
N VAL A 405 -3.64 16.78 -28.67
CA VAL A 405 -3.91 15.47 -28.05
C VAL A 405 -5.18 15.60 -27.21
N ASP A 406 -6.21 14.83 -27.53
CA ASP A 406 -7.44 14.74 -26.71
C ASP A 406 -7.17 13.76 -25.55
N PRO A 407 -7.28 14.18 -24.27
CA PRO A 407 -6.84 13.44 -23.09
C PRO A 407 -7.07 11.94 -23.14
N LEU A 408 -5.98 11.21 -22.95
CA LEU A 408 -5.91 9.77 -23.13
C LEU A 408 -6.62 9.07 -21.96
N ILE A 409 -7.38 8.01 -22.27
CA ILE A 409 -8.22 7.31 -21.27
C ILE A 409 -7.95 5.81 -21.21
N ASP A 410 -8.18 5.20 -20.03
CA ASP A 410 -8.27 3.75 -19.91
C ASP A 410 -9.50 3.23 -20.67
N GLY A 411 -9.27 2.27 -21.56
CA GLY A 411 -10.26 1.75 -22.51
C GLY A 411 -11.32 0.82 -21.90
N LEU A 412 -11.45 0.75 -20.57
CA LEU A 412 -12.49 0.01 -19.84
C LEU A 412 -13.28 0.92 -18.92
N SER A 413 -12.58 1.75 -18.14
CA SER A 413 -13.16 2.67 -17.15
C SER A 413 -13.56 4.02 -17.74
N GLY A 414 -13.06 4.39 -18.92
CA GLY A 414 -13.30 5.71 -19.53
C GLY A 414 -12.61 6.87 -18.79
N ALA A 415 -11.67 6.55 -17.90
CA ALA A 415 -11.05 7.48 -16.97
C ALA A 415 -9.60 7.81 -17.32
N GLU A 416 -9.14 8.99 -16.93
CA GLU A 416 -7.72 9.36 -16.96
C GLU A 416 -6.99 8.81 -15.73
N SER A 417 -5.70 8.53 -15.87
CA SER A 417 -4.83 8.01 -14.81
C SER A 417 -3.39 8.50 -14.97
N ALA A 418 -2.54 8.26 -13.97
CA ALA A 418 -1.10 8.55 -14.06
C ALA A 418 -0.47 7.89 -15.31
N ALA A 419 -0.88 6.67 -15.66
CA ALA A 419 -0.48 5.99 -16.89
C ALA A 419 -0.90 6.73 -18.17
N THR A 420 -2.08 7.34 -18.23
CA THR A 420 -2.53 8.04 -19.45
C THR A 420 -1.87 9.41 -19.61
N ARG A 421 -1.71 10.17 -18.52
CA ARG A 421 -0.94 11.43 -18.56
C ARG A 421 0.56 11.18 -18.80
N ARG A 422 1.15 10.04 -18.37
CA ARG A 422 2.51 9.64 -18.81
C ARG A 422 2.53 9.21 -20.27
N MET A 423 1.52 8.49 -20.75
CA MET A 423 1.39 8.12 -22.17
C MET A 423 1.36 9.37 -23.07
N GLU A 424 0.66 10.42 -22.66
CA GLU A 424 0.63 11.73 -23.33
C GLU A 424 2.03 12.37 -23.41
N ALA A 425 2.72 12.46 -22.27
CA ALA A 425 4.09 12.99 -22.21
C ALA A 425 5.06 12.21 -23.13
N VAL A 426 5.00 10.87 -23.14
CA VAL A 426 5.83 10.03 -24.00
C VAL A 426 5.52 10.24 -25.49
N ILE A 427 4.27 10.46 -25.88
CA ILE A 427 3.91 10.80 -27.27
C ILE A 427 4.52 12.15 -27.66
N VAL A 428 4.39 13.17 -26.81
CA VAL A 428 4.94 14.51 -27.07
C VAL A 428 6.48 14.48 -27.12
N GLU A 429 7.13 13.72 -26.23
CA GLU A 429 8.58 13.45 -26.24
C GLU A 429 9.00 12.78 -27.56
N ALA A 430 8.35 11.68 -27.95
CA ALA A 430 8.67 10.89 -29.13
C ALA A 430 8.47 11.66 -30.45
N VAL A 431 7.36 12.39 -30.58
CA VAL A 431 7.04 13.21 -31.76
C VAL A 431 8.00 14.39 -31.87
N ARG A 432 8.28 15.11 -30.78
CA ARG A 432 9.24 16.23 -30.78
C ARG A 432 10.66 15.77 -31.17
N GLY A 433 11.07 14.57 -30.77
CA GLY A 433 12.37 14.00 -31.12
C GLY A 433 12.46 13.41 -32.53
N SER A 434 11.42 12.72 -33.00
CA SER A 434 11.46 11.88 -34.22
C SER A 434 10.75 12.50 -35.42
N HIS A 435 9.83 13.45 -35.19
CA HIS A 435 8.91 14.00 -36.19
C HIS A 435 8.84 15.54 -36.12
N PRO A 436 9.95 16.28 -36.32
CA PRO A 436 10.01 17.75 -36.18
C PRO A 436 9.21 18.56 -37.23
N SER A 437 8.47 17.88 -38.11
CA SER A 437 7.45 18.48 -38.98
C SER A 437 6.07 18.58 -38.31
N PHE A 438 5.95 18.16 -37.04
CA PHE A 438 4.74 18.24 -36.25
C PHE A 438 4.97 19.06 -34.98
N THR A 439 4.09 20.04 -34.74
CA THR A 439 4.09 20.87 -33.53
C THR A 439 2.89 20.49 -32.67
N VAL A 440 3.09 20.24 -31.37
CA VAL A 440 1.98 20.04 -30.43
C VAL A 440 1.39 21.38 -30.01
N GLU A 441 0.06 21.46 -29.97
CA GLU A 441 -0.72 22.57 -29.43
C GLU A 441 -1.55 22.09 -28.23
N GLU A 442 -1.83 22.99 -27.28
CA GLU A 442 -2.65 22.70 -26.10
C GLU A 442 -4.11 22.39 -26.50
N PHE A 443 -4.75 21.44 -25.80
CA PHE A 443 -6.13 20.99 -26.11
C PHE A 443 -7.20 21.96 -25.58
N THR A 444 -7.20 23.17 -26.13
CA THR A 444 -8.14 24.25 -25.80
C THR A 444 -9.23 24.38 -26.87
N PRO A 445 -10.43 24.92 -26.57
CA PRO A 445 -11.50 25.09 -27.56
C PRO A 445 -11.14 25.90 -28.82
N PRO A 446 -10.27 26.94 -28.77
CA PRO A 446 -9.76 27.61 -29.97
C PRO A 446 -8.91 26.72 -30.87
N ASN A 447 -8.00 25.93 -30.29
CA ASN A 447 -7.10 25.05 -31.04
C ASN A 447 -7.88 23.85 -31.60
N ALA A 448 -8.77 23.27 -30.79
CA ALA A 448 -9.69 22.20 -31.18
C ALA A 448 -10.64 22.58 -32.35
N ALA A 449 -10.86 23.87 -32.60
CA ALA A 449 -11.66 24.36 -33.72
C ALA A 449 -10.86 24.61 -35.01
N THR A 450 -9.52 24.59 -34.98
CA THR A 450 -8.65 24.99 -36.12
C THR A 450 -7.55 23.99 -36.48
N ALA A 451 -7.18 23.10 -35.56
CA ALA A 451 -6.16 22.06 -35.72
C ALA A 451 -6.38 21.22 -36.98
N GLN A 452 -5.29 20.82 -37.65
CA GLN A 452 -5.39 19.82 -38.72
C GLN A 452 -5.58 18.43 -38.14
N PHE A 453 -4.82 18.08 -37.09
CA PHE A 453 -4.83 16.75 -36.51
C PHE A 453 -5.21 16.74 -35.04
N ALA A 454 -5.91 15.68 -34.64
CA ALA A 454 -6.04 15.28 -33.24
C ALA A 454 -5.47 13.87 -33.05
N VAL A 455 -4.74 13.65 -31.96
CA VAL A 455 -4.39 12.32 -31.47
C VAL A 455 -5.43 11.90 -30.44
N VAL A 456 -6.03 10.72 -30.63
CA VAL A 456 -6.79 10.01 -29.62
C VAL A 456 -6.08 8.70 -29.27
N GLY A 457 -6.27 8.21 -28.06
CA GLY A 457 -5.59 7.00 -27.63
C GLY A 457 -6.13 6.39 -26.36
N THR A 458 -5.99 5.07 -26.29
CA THR A 458 -6.37 4.30 -25.10
C THR A 458 -5.27 3.33 -24.74
N PHE A 459 -5.09 3.08 -23.45
CA PHE A 459 -4.48 1.83 -22.99
C PHE A 459 -5.59 0.94 -22.44
N THR A 460 -5.50 -0.38 -22.61
CA THR A 460 -6.53 -1.33 -22.13
C THR A 460 -5.88 -2.51 -21.46
N GLY A 461 -6.23 -2.83 -20.21
CA GLY A 461 -5.80 -4.08 -19.58
C GLY A 461 -6.38 -5.30 -20.32
N VAL A 462 -5.52 -6.26 -20.67
CA VAL A 462 -5.90 -7.49 -21.39
C VAL A 462 -5.19 -8.73 -20.84
N ASN A 463 -5.77 -9.90 -21.06
CA ASN A 463 -5.18 -11.21 -20.73
C ASN A 463 -4.15 -11.67 -21.79
N LYS A 464 -3.52 -12.83 -21.60
CA LYS A 464 -2.64 -13.49 -22.59
C LYS A 464 -3.27 -13.63 -23.98
N GLN A 465 -4.58 -13.84 -24.06
CA GLN A 465 -5.37 -13.97 -25.30
C GLN A 465 -5.69 -12.62 -25.97
N ARG A 466 -5.28 -11.49 -25.38
CA ARG A 466 -5.54 -10.09 -25.79
C ARG A 466 -6.98 -9.63 -25.63
N GLU A 467 -7.77 -10.38 -24.88
CA GLU A 467 -9.15 -10.08 -24.51
C GLU A 467 -9.17 -9.22 -23.24
N THR A 468 -10.25 -8.48 -23.03
CA THR A 468 -10.43 -7.63 -21.83
C THR A 468 -11.00 -8.39 -20.62
N SER A 469 -11.11 -9.71 -20.72
CA SER A 469 -11.73 -10.62 -19.73
C SER A 469 -10.68 -11.41 -18.94
N GLY A 470 -10.89 -11.53 -17.62
CA GLY A 470 -10.00 -12.28 -16.73
C GLY A 470 -8.79 -11.45 -16.24
N THR A 471 -7.73 -12.14 -15.84
CA THR A 471 -6.53 -11.53 -15.27
C THR A 471 -5.79 -10.65 -16.28
N ARG A 472 -5.33 -9.48 -15.85
CA ARG A 472 -4.54 -8.55 -16.68
C ARG A 472 -3.09 -9.01 -16.74
N GLU A 473 -2.61 -9.29 -17.94
CA GLU A 473 -1.28 -9.83 -18.21
C GLU A 473 -0.51 -8.97 -19.23
N ALA A 474 -1.19 -8.07 -19.94
CA ALA A 474 -0.60 -6.99 -20.74
C ALA A 474 -1.51 -5.74 -20.75
N PHE A 475 -0.97 -4.61 -21.20
CA PHE A 475 -1.75 -3.45 -21.64
C PHE A 475 -1.68 -3.34 -23.15
N ARG A 476 -2.84 -3.32 -23.81
CA ARG A 476 -2.98 -2.97 -25.23
C ARG A 476 -2.93 -1.45 -25.36
N VAL A 477 -1.84 -0.91 -25.91
CA VAL A 477 -1.68 0.51 -26.24
C VAL A 477 -2.26 0.75 -27.62
N CYS A 478 -3.09 1.77 -27.76
CA CYS A 478 -3.76 2.14 -28.99
C CYS A 478 -3.63 3.66 -29.22
N LEU A 479 -3.24 4.05 -30.44
CA LEU A 479 -3.16 5.44 -30.87
C LEU A 479 -3.76 5.60 -32.27
N VAL A 480 -4.47 6.70 -32.48
CA VAL A 480 -5.04 7.09 -33.78
C VAL A 480 -4.82 8.58 -34.00
N LEU A 481 -4.29 8.93 -35.17
CA LEU A 481 -4.24 10.30 -35.68
C LEU A 481 -5.46 10.52 -36.58
N LEU A 482 -6.23 11.56 -36.28
CA LEU A 482 -7.42 11.97 -37.01
C LEU A 482 -7.07 13.23 -37.81
N ASP A 483 -7.25 13.24 -39.12
CA ASP A 483 -7.23 14.49 -39.91
C ASP A 483 -8.63 15.10 -39.87
N LEU A 484 -8.78 16.13 -39.04
CA LEU A 484 -10.03 16.83 -38.78
C LEU A 484 -10.51 17.61 -40.02
N LYS A 485 -9.60 18.01 -40.91
CA LYS A 485 -9.91 18.78 -42.14
C LYS A 485 -10.34 17.85 -43.27
N ALA A 486 -9.79 16.64 -43.34
CA ALA A 486 -10.24 15.58 -44.25
C ALA A 486 -11.45 14.80 -43.72
N GLY A 487 -11.78 14.91 -42.44
CA GLY A 487 -12.85 14.16 -41.77
C GLY A 487 -12.55 12.66 -41.61
N LYS A 488 -11.27 12.27 -41.60
CA LYS A 488 -10.83 10.87 -41.71
C LYS A 488 -9.75 10.48 -40.71
N VAL A 489 -9.69 9.18 -40.41
CA VAL A 489 -8.55 8.57 -39.74
C VAL A 489 -7.33 8.62 -40.67
N ALA A 490 -6.28 9.31 -40.23
CA ALA A 490 -5.04 9.50 -41.00
C ALA A 490 -4.09 8.32 -40.84
N ALA A 491 -3.87 7.88 -39.60
CA ALA A 491 -3.01 6.76 -39.25
C ALA A 491 -3.44 6.14 -37.91
N ASN A 492 -3.14 4.86 -37.68
CA ASN A 492 -3.31 4.22 -36.37
C ASN A 492 -2.12 3.30 -36.03
N ALA A 493 -1.99 2.97 -34.75
CA ALA A 493 -1.10 1.94 -34.25
C ALA A 493 -1.72 1.21 -33.06
N LYS A 494 -1.39 -0.08 -32.92
CA LYS A 494 -1.83 -0.94 -31.83
C LYS A 494 -0.65 -1.77 -31.37
N GLU A 495 -0.14 -1.44 -30.20
CA GLU A 495 1.00 -2.08 -29.55
C GLU A 495 0.56 -2.78 -28.27
N PHE A 496 1.43 -3.59 -27.70
CA PHE A 496 1.21 -4.20 -26.39
C PHE A 496 2.39 -3.92 -25.48
N ALA A 497 2.11 -3.76 -24.19
CA ALA A 497 3.06 -3.45 -23.14
C ALA A 497 2.91 -4.42 -21.97
N ARG A 498 4.02 -4.82 -21.35
CA ARG A 498 3.99 -5.54 -20.07
C ARG A 498 3.38 -4.66 -18.95
N PRO A 499 2.63 -5.20 -17.97
CA PRO A 499 2.00 -4.39 -16.92
C PRO A 499 2.96 -3.79 -15.88
N ALA A 500 4.17 -4.35 -15.77
CA ALA A 500 5.15 -3.95 -14.76
C ALA A 500 5.60 -2.49 -14.93
N GLY A 501 5.40 -1.69 -13.89
CA GLY A 501 5.78 -0.26 -13.84
C GLY A 501 4.68 0.71 -14.29
N VAL A 502 3.48 0.25 -14.64
CA VAL A 502 2.37 1.12 -15.08
C VAL A 502 1.50 1.53 -13.89
N ASP A 503 1.48 2.82 -13.56
CA ASP A 503 0.61 3.34 -12.49
C ASP A 503 -0.80 3.67 -13.02
N ILE A 504 -1.74 2.76 -12.81
CA ILE A 504 -3.14 2.91 -13.22
C ILE A 504 -4.00 3.72 -12.23
N THR A 505 -3.39 4.42 -11.25
CA THR A 505 -4.12 5.28 -10.30
C THR A 505 -4.85 6.39 -11.05
N PRO A 506 -6.19 6.51 -10.93
CA PRO A 506 -6.96 7.57 -11.61
C PRO A 506 -6.48 8.96 -11.19
N THR A 507 -6.63 9.97 -12.04
CA THR A 507 -6.33 11.37 -11.64
C THR A 507 -7.38 11.90 -10.66
N LYS A 508 -7.15 13.06 -10.02
CA LYS A 508 -7.92 13.49 -8.85
C LYS A 508 -9.42 13.65 -9.12
N PHE A 509 -9.80 14.09 -10.31
CA PHE A 509 -11.20 14.17 -10.74
C PHE A 509 -11.87 12.79 -10.82
N PHE A 510 -11.17 11.78 -11.35
CA PHE A 510 -11.70 10.43 -11.54
C PHE A 510 -11.62 9.57 -10.27
N GLN A 511 -10.75 9.91 -9.32
CA GLN A 511 -10.82 9.44 -7.94
C GLN A 511 -12.12 9.95 -7.27
N ASP A 512 -12.30 11.28 -7.22
CA ASP A 512 -13.44 11.91 -6.54
C ASP A 512 -14.79 11.61 -7.21
N SER A 513 -14.80 11.36 -8.53
CA SER A 513 -16.00 10.92 -9.26
C SER A 513 -16.57 9.64 -8.64
N PRO A 514 -17.82 9.66 -8.15
CA PRO A 514 -18.49 8.45 -7.67
C PRO A 514 -19.11 7.66 -8.83
N VAL A 515 -19.01 8.10 -10.10
CA VAL A 515 -19.75 7.49 -11.23
C VAL A 515 -18.78 6.96 -12.29
N TRP A 516 -19.08 5.77 -12.82
CA TRP A 516 -18.38 5.20 -13.96
C TRP A 516 -18.74 5.93 -15.25
N ILE A 517 -17.74 6.42 -15.97
CA ILE A 517 -17.90 7.17 -17.21
C ILE A 517 -17.96 6.18 -18.39
N ALA A 518 -19.17 5.71 -18.67
CA ALA A 518 -19.49 4.76 -19.74
C ALA A 518 -20.54 5.31 -20.72
N ASP A 519 -20.57 6.63 -20.92
CA ASP A 519 -21.52 7.31 -21.81
C ASP A 519 -21.22 7.11 -23.31
N PRO A 520 -22.19 7.38 -24.21
CA PRO A 520 -22.01 7.21 -25.66
C PRO A 520 -20.84 8.01 -26.24
N ALA A 521 -20.52 9.17 -25.66
CA ALA A 521 -19.41 10.04 -26.04
C ALA A 521 -18.04 9.39 -25.77
N THR A 522 -17.89 8.79 -24.59
CA THR A 522 -16.69 8.05 -24.19
C THR A 522 -16.60 6.73 -24.94
N GLN A 523 -17.72 6.05 -25.20
CA GLN A 523 -17.75 4.88 -26.07
C GLN A 523 -17.39 5.22 -27.53
N ALA A 524 -17.72 6.42 -28.03
CA ALA A 524 -17.28 6.88 -29.35
C ALA A 524 -15.76 7.05 -29.42
N TYR A 525 -15.15 7.73 -28.44
CA TYR A 525 -13.69 7.83 -28.30
C TYR A 525 -13.03 6.44 -28.30
N ILE A 526 -13.53 5.52 -27.48
CA ILE A 526 -12.99 4.16 -27.34
C ILE A 526 -13.13 3.38 -28.66
N ARG A 527 -14.27 3.47 -29.37
CA ARG A 527 -14.44 2.86 -30.71
C ARG A 527 -13.47 3.44 -31.73
N THR A 528 -13.30 4.76 -31.78
CA THR A 528 -12.35 5.42 -32.70
C THR A 528 -10.97 4.78 -32.59
N CYS A 529 -10.49 4.50 -31.36
CA CYS A 529 -9.25 3.76 -31.18
C CYS A 529 -9.35 2.26 -31.56
N GLN A 530 -10.36 1.56 -31.06
CA GLN A 530 -10.35 0.09 -31.11
C GLN A 530 -10.75 -0.51 -32.47
N THR A 531 -11.61 0.15 -33.26
CA THR A 531 -12.25 -0.44 -34.45
C THR A 531 -11.90 0.21 -35.80
N THR A 532 -11.35 1.43 -35.84
CA THR A 532 -11.08 2.16 -37.11
C THR A 532 -9.75 1.79 -37.78
N LYS A 533 -9.60 2.19 -39.04
CA LYS A 533 -8.43 2.01 -39.90
C LYS A 533 -8.12 3.30 -40.69
N PRO A 534 -6.88 3.49 -41.19
CA PRO A 534 -6.53 4.61 -42.05
C PRO A 534 -7.46 4.71 -43.28
N GLY A 535 -8.02 5.89 -43.51
CA GLY A 535 -9.00 6.18 -44.57
C GLY A 535 -10.47 6.12 -44.15
N ASP A 536 -10.79 5.50 -43.01
CA ASP A 536 -12.16 5.48 -42.46
C ASP A 536 -12.61 6.91 -42.08
N PRO A 537 -13.93 7.22 -42.14
CA PRO A 537 -14.46 8.47 -41.58
C PRO A 537 -14.32 8.48 -40.06
N ILE A 538 -14.12 9.66 -39.48
CA ILE A 538 -14.12 9.85 -38.01
C ILE A 538 -15.56 9.66 -37.50
N ASP A 539 -15.73 9.05 -36.32
CA ASP A 539 -17.05 8.88 -35.68
C ASP A 539 -17.76 10.26 -35.54
N PRO A 540 -18.96 10.47 -36.12
CA PRO A 540 -19.64 11.76 -36.08
C PRO A 540 -19.92 12.28 -34.66
N VAL A 541 -20.09 11.38 -33.68
CA VAL A 541 -20.26 11.75 -32.27
C VAL A 541 -18.98 12.36 -31.71
N TYR A 542 -17.83 11.79 -32.07
CA TYR A 542 -16.51 12.33 -31.70
C TYR A 542 -16.28 13.72 -32.33
N LEU A 543 -16.61 13.91 -33.62
CA LEU A 543 -16.50 15.23 -34.25
C LEU A 543 -17.43 16.27 -33.61
N GLN A 544 -18.66 15.89 -33.27
CA GLN A 544 -19.63 16.78 -32.63
C GLN A 544 -19.17 17.22 -31.23
N GLN A 545 -18.56 16.31 -30.46
CA GLN A 545 -18.18 16.56 -29.06
C GLN A 545 -16.81 17.23 -28.88
N LEU A 546 -15.99 17.39 -29.93
CA LEU A 546 -14.59 17.83 -29.78
C LEU A 546 -14.43 19.17 -29.03
N LYS A 547 -15.34 20.13 -29.26
CA LYS A 547 -15.37 21.41 -28.51
C LYS A 547 -15.79 21.22 -27.05
N ALA A 548 -16.70 20.29 -26.77
CA ALA A 548 -17.12 19.94 -25.42
C ALA A 548 -15.97 19.27 -24.67
N ALA A 549 -15.25 18.35 -25.32
CA ALA A 549 -14.10 17.64 -24.76
C ALA A 549 -12.98 18.60 -24.34
N ALA A 550 -12.65 19.61 -25.15
CA ALA A 550 -11.66 20.63 -24.77
C ALA A 550 -12.10 21.46 -23.54
N LEU A 551 -13.37 21.91 -23.48
CA LEU A 551 -13.91 22.59 -22.29
C LEU A 551 -13.93 21.68 -21.05
N ILE A 552 -14.23 20.38 -21.22
CA ILE A 552 -14.19 19.37 -20.16
C ILE A 552 -12.75 19.17 -19.68
N SER A 553 -11.76 19.15 -20.58
CA SER A 553 -10.34 19.04 -20.24
C SER A 553 -9.89 20.21 -19.38
N GLU A 554 -10.15 21.46 -19.80
CA GLU A 554 -9.85 22.66 -19.00
C GLU A 554 -10.58 22.65 -17.64
N ALA A 555 -11.83 22.16 -17.60
CA ALA A 555 -12.62 22.06 -16.37
C ALA A 555 -12.10 20.99 -15.39
N VAL A 556 -11.65 19.84 -15.90
CA VAL A 556 -10.99 18.78 -15.11
C VAL A 556 -9.67 19.33 -14.54
N ASP A 557 -8.83 19.91 -15.39
CA ASP A 557 -7.56 20.51 -14.99
C ASP A 557 -7.74 21.61 -13.93
N ALA A 558 -8.79 22.45 -14.05
CA ALA A 558 -9.17 23.44 -13.04
C ALA A 558 -9.65 22.78 -11.73
N TYR A 559 -10.45 21.71 -11.79
CA TYR A 559 -10.88 20.95 -10.61
C TYR A 559 -9.69 20.36 -9.84
N GLU A 560 -8.73 19.76 -10.55
CA GLU A 560 -7.55 19.15 -9.93
C GLU A 560 -6.58 20.19 -9.33
N LYS A 561 -6.57 21.42 -9.88
CA LYS A 561 -5.89 22.59 -9.30
C LYS A 561 -6.65 23.21 -8.10
N GLY A 562 -7.84 22.71 -7.76
CA GLY A 562 -8.69 23.23 -6.68
C GLY A 562 -9.49 24.49 -7.05
N GLN A 563 -9.48 24.89 -8.33
CA GLN A 563 -10.18 26.05 -8.85
C GLN A 563 -11.67 25.74 -9.11
N TYR A 564 -12.39 25.33 -8.07
CA TYR A 564 -13.73 24.76 -8.20
C TYR A 564 -14.77 25.71 -8.82
N GLU A 565 -14.62 27.03 -8.69
CA GLU A 565 -15.51 28.00 -9.34
C GLU A 565 -15.27 28.05 -10.85
N ASP A 566 -14.00 28.17 -11.28
CA ASP A 566 -13.60 28.11 -12.70
C ASP A 566 -14.03 26.79 -13.33
N ALA A 567 -13.75 25.67 -12.65
CA ALA A 567 -14.17 24.33 -13.07
C ALA A 567 -15.68 24.22 -13.26
N ARG A 568 -16.48 24.66 -12.27
CA ARG A 568 -17.96 24.68 -12.37
C ARG A 568 -18.43 25.51 -13.57
N ASN A 569 -17.80 26.67 -13.82
CA ASN A 569 -18.17 27.57 -14.90
C ASN A 569 -17.79 26.99 -16.28
N LEU A 570 -16.65 26.30 -16.39
CA LEU A 570 -16.23 25.59 -17.60
C LEU A 570 -17.11 24.35 -17.87
N PHE A 571 -17.44 23.53 -16.86
CA PHE A 571 -18.41 22.44 -17.01
C PHE A 571 -19.82 22.95 -17.37
N ALA A 572 -20.25 24.08 -16.81
CA ALA A 572 -21.51 24.72 -17.20
C ALA A 572 -21.49 25.16 -18.68
N SER A 573 -20.39 25.75 -19.12
CA SER A 573 -20.19 26.15 -20.52
C SER A 573 -20.16 24.93 -21.45
N ALA A 574 -19.47 23.86 -21.06
CA ALA A 574 -19.46 22.59 -21.79
C ALA A 574 -20.88 22.03 -21.95
N SER A 575 -21.71 22.05 -20.89
CA SER A 575 -23.09 21.56 -20.93
C SER A 575 -24.02 22.28 -21.90
N GLN A 576 -23.62 23.46 -22.40
CA GLN A 576 -24.35 24.26 -23.39
C GLN A 576 -23.83 24.06 -24.82
N THR A 577 -22.76 23.29 -25.02
CA THR A 577 -22.20 23.00 -26.34
C THR A 577 -22.86 21.78 -27.00
N ALA A 578 -22.79 21.71 -28.33
CA ALA A 578 -23.09 20.47 -29.05
C ALA A 578 -22.15 19.34 -28.55
N GLY A 579 -22.72 18.17 -28.25
CA GLY A 579 -21.98 17.08 -27.61
C GLY A 579 -21.65 17.30 -26.13
N GLY A 580 -22.16 18.36 -25.48
CA GLY A 580 -21.94 18.65 -24.06
C GLY A 580 -22.75 17.80 -23.07
N ASP A 581 -23.78 17.10 -23.55
CA ASP A 581 -24.63 16.17 -22.81
C ASP A 581 -23.87 14.85 -22.56
N GLN A 582 -23.09 14.81 -21.48
CA GLN A 582 -22.21 13.70 -21.10
C GLN A 582 -22.17 13.50 -19.57
N LEU A 583 -21.81 12.31 -19.12
CA LEU A 583 -21.60 12.05 -17.70
C LEU A 583 -20.45 12.89 -17.16
N ARG A 584 -19.33 13.02 -17.90
CA ARG A 584 -18.18 13.87 -17.49
C ARG A 584 -18.62 15.29 -17.14
N THR A 585 -19.45 15.92 -17.96
CA THR A 585 -19.99 17.27 -17.73
C THR A 585 -20.80 17.37 -16.45
N TYR A 586 -21.75 16.45 -16.24
CA TYR A 586 -22.65 16.51 -15.08
C TYR A 586 -21.98 16.07 -13.77
N ILE A 587 -21.03 15.12 -13.83
CA ILE A 587 -20.14 14.77 -12.72
C ILE A 587 -19.30 15.98 -12.32
N GLY A 588 -18.75 16.72 -13.28
CA GLY A 588 -17.95 17.91 -13.00
C GLY A 588 -18.73 19.06 -12.39
N LEU A 589 -19.97 19.30 -12.86
CA LEU A 589 -20.91 20.22 -12.21
C LEU A 589 -21.24 19.80 -10.77
N TYR A 590 -21.45 18.50 -10.52
CA TYR A 590 -21.71 17.96 -9.19
C TYR A 590 -20.50 18.14 -8.26
N LEU A 591 -19.32 17.66 -8.65
CA LEU A 591 -18.10 17.70 -7.84
C LEU A 591 -17.72 19.14 -7.47
N SER A 592 -17.72 20.03 -8.47
CA SER A 592 -17.35 21.43 -8.28
C SER A 592 -18.38 22.17 -7.40
N SER A 593 -19.68 21.95 -7.62
CA SER A 593 -20.73 22.53 -6.76
C SER A 593 -20.66 22.01 -5.32
N TRP A 594 -20.36 20.73 -5.13
CA TRP A 594 -20.23 20.11 -3.82
C TRP A 594 -19.02 20.64 -3.05
N LYS A 595 -17.85 20.77 -3.69
CA LYS A 595 -16.66 21.39 -3.08
C LYS A 595 -16.86 22.86 -2.73
N LEU A 596 -17.70 23.59 -3.46
CA LEU A 596 -18.13 24.96 -3.14
C LEU A 596 -19.25 25.03 -2.09
N GLY A 597 -19.76 23.90 -1.58
CA GLY A 597 -20.87 23.85 -0.63
C GLY A 597 -22.24 24.26 -1.21
N ALA A 598 -22.34 24.39 -2.53
CA ALA A 598 -23.50 24.88 -3.26
C ALA A 598 -24.60 23.79 -3.35
N LYS A 599 -25.36 23.61 -2.27
CA LYS A 599 -26.26 22.46 -2.05
C LYS A 599 -27.31 22.24 -3.14
N GLU A 600 -27.95 23.30 -3.61
CA GLU A 600 -29.01 23.23 -4.62
C GLU A 600 -28.43 22.82 -5.98
N GLN A 601 -27.33 23.44 -6.38
CA GLN A 601 -26.58 23.15 -7.59
C GLN A 601 -26.00 21.73 -7.56
N THR A 602 -25.57 21.27 -6.37
CA THR A 602 -25.13 19.89 -6.13
C THR A 602 -26.26 18.89 -6.38
N ALA A 603 -27.45 19.11 -5.79
CA ALA A 603 -28.61 18.25 -6.01
C ALA A 603 -29.05 18.25 -7.47
N ALA A 604 -29.15 19.42 -8.11
CA ALA A 604 -29.52 19.55 -9.52
C ALA A 604 -28.52 18.86 -10.48
N ALA A 605 -27.22 18.89 -10.17
CA ALA A 605 -26.21 18.18 -10.95
C ALA A 605 -26.29 16.66 -10.75
N ILE A 606 -26.53 16.17 -9.52
CA ILE A 606 -26.79 14.75 -9.27
C ILE A 606 -28.05 14.29 -10.02
N ALA A 607 -29.14 15.07 -9.98
CA ALA A 607 -30.36 14.81 -10.74
C ALA A 607 -30.08 14.58 -12.23
N LYS A 608 -29.19 15.39 -12.82
CA LYS A 608 -28.75 15.25 -14.23
C LYS A 608 -27.94 13.98 -14.47
N VAL A 609 -26.99 13.63 -13.60
CA VAL A 609 -26.22 12.37 -13.71
C VAL A 609 -27.15 11.15 -13.61
N VAL A 610 -28.09 11.18 -12.66
CA VAL A 610 -29.08 10.11 -12.47
C VAL A 610 -30.00 10.00 -13.68
N ASP A 611 -30.60 11.10 -14.13
CA ASP A 611 -31.51 11.11 -15.29
C ASP A 611 -30.82 10.60 -16.56
N PHE A 612 -29.57 11.03 -16.82
CA PHE A 612 -28.76 10.56 -17.95
C PHE A 612 -28.47 9.05 -17.86
N GLY A 613 -28.04 8.55 -16.70
CA GLY A 613 -27.73 7.14 -16.51
C GLY A 613 -28.96 6.23 -16.61
N LEU A 614 -30.09 6.67 -16.07
CA LEU A 614 -31.39 5.99 -16.25
C LEU A 614 -31.84 6.01 -17.72
N ASN A 615 -31.64 7.12 -18.44
CA ASN A 615 -31.93 7.21 -19.87
C ASN A 615 -31.04 6.26 -20.70
N SER A 616 -29.77 6.13 -20.30
CA SER A 616 -28.78 5.19 -20.86
C SER A 616 -29.00 3.74 -20.43
N SER A 617 -30.07 3.46 -19.65
CA SER A 617 -30.39 2.16 -19.04
C SER A 617 -29.32 1.57 -18.11
N ARG A 618 -28.26 2.31 -17.78
CA ARG A 618 -27.13 1.88 -16.95
C ARG A 618 -26.52 3.08 -16.23
N LEU A 619 -26.62 3.09 -14.90
CA LEU A 619 -25.99 4.07 -14.01
C LEU A 619 -25.14 3.32 -12.99
N ALA A 620 -23.82 3.49 -12.99
CA ALA A 620 -22.91 2.73 -12.13
C ALA A 620 -22.15 3.65 -11.17
N ILE A 621 -22.31 3.41 -9.86
CA ILE A 621 -21.91 4.32 -8.80
C ILE A 621 -21.04 3.60 -7.75
N LYS A 622 -19.84 4.14 -7.49
CA LYS A 622 -18.99 3.79 -6.34
C LYS A 622 -19.73 4.14 -5.04
N PHE A 623 -19.94 3.15 -4.17
CA PHE A 623 -20.39 3.39 -2.80
C PHE A 623 -19.28 2.99 -1.83
N PRO A 624 -18.85 3.87 -0.91
CA PRO A 624 -17.73 3.61 -0.01
C PRO A 624 -18.15 2.66 1.11
N PHE A 625 -18.37 1.38 0.80
CA PHE A 625 -18.60 0.35 1.80
C PHE A 625 -17.34 0.13 2.65
N LYS A 626 -17.52 -0.26 3.92
CA LYS A 626 -16.42 -0.74 4.76
C LYS A 626 -15.90 -2.09 4.18
N PRO A 627 -14.59 -2.38 4.21
CA PRO A 627 -14.05 -3.67 3.77
C PRO A 627 -14.77 -4.84 4.44
N GLY A 628 -15.02 -5.90 3.67
CA GLY A 628 -15.79 -7.08 4.12
C GLY A 628 -17.27 -6.85 4.51
N SER A 629 -17.79 -5.63 4.42
CA SER A 629 -19.07 -5.23 5.03
C SER A 629 -20.09 -4.63 4.06
N THR A 630 -21.36 -4.62 4.47
CA THR A 630 -22.48 -3.90 3.84
C THR A 630 -22.66 -2.48 4.38
N ALA A 631 -22.03 -2.13 5.50
CA ALA A 631 -22.14 -0.78 6.06
C ALA A 631 -21.34 0.22 5.22
N LEU A 632 -21.95 1.37 4.91
CA LEU A 632 -21.24 2.50 4.31
C LEU A 632 -20.27 3.14 5.31
N GLN A 633 -19.22 3.79 4.78
CA GLN A 633 -18.32 4.65 5.51
C GLN A 633 -18.98 6.02 5.72
N THR A 634 -18.97 6.49 6.96
CA THR A 634 -19.66 7.70 7.41
C THR A 634 -18.71 8.57 8.22
N GLY A 635 -18.69 9.88 8.01
CA GLY A 635 -18.02 10.83 8.90
C GLY A 635 -16.78 11.57 8.37
N SER A 636 -16.36 11.33 7.11
CA SER A 636 -15.42 12.25 6.44
C SER A 636 -16.17 13.46 5.89
N LYS A 637 -15.58 14.66 6.00
CA LYS A 637 -16.08 15.87 5.32
C LYS A 637 -15.96 15.77 3.79
N ASP A 638 -15.02 14.96 3.32
CA ASP A 638 -14.74 14.68 1.91
C ASP A 638 -15.33 13.34 1.43
N ALA A 639 -16.27 12.75 2.17
CA ALA A 639 -17.08 11.65 1.65
C ALA A 639 -18.21 12.19 0.77
N ALA A 640 -18.39 11.60 -0.42
CA ALA A 640 -19.52 11.92 -1.29
C ALA A 640 -20.87 11.80 -0.54
N PRO A 641 -21.85 12.69 -0.78
CA PRO A 641 -23.11 12.74 -0.07
C PRO A 641 -24.05 11.61 -0.55
N HIS A 642 -23.74 10.37 -0.15
CA HIS A 642 -24.42 9.17 -0.61
C HIS A 642 -25.93 9.14 -0.29
N GLU A 643 -26.36 9.75 0.83
CA GLU A 643 -27.79 9.91 1.15
C GLU A 643 -28.50 10.84 0.15
N LEU A 644 -27.81 11.86 -0.38
CA LEU A 644 -28.35 12.73 -1.45
C LEU A 644 -28.40 11.95 -2.77
N TRP A 645 -27.35 11.21 -3.13
CA TRP A 645 -27.38 10.31 -4.29
C TRP A 645 -28.55 9.33 -4.23
N LEU A 646 -28.82 8.72 -3.07
CA LEU A 646 -29.95 7.80 -2.90
C LEU A 646 -31.30 8.51 -3.01
N ALA A 647 -31.45 9.72 -2.47
CA ALA A 647 -32.67 10.52 -2.61
C ALA A 647 -32.95 10.93 -4.07
N GLU A 648 -31.92 11.32 -4.81
CA GLU A 648 -32.00 11.67 -6.22
C GLU A 648 -32.32 10.44 -7.09
N ILE A 649 -31.65 9.30 -6.86
CA ILE A 649 -31.97 8.02 -7.52
C ILE A 649 -33.43 7.63 -7.27
N ALA A 650 -33.91 7.70 -6.01
CA ALA A 650 -35.28 7.37 -5.67
C ALA A 650 -36.28 8.30 -6.40
N ARG A 651 -36.04 9.63 -6.38
CA ARG A 651 -36.93 10.62 -7.02
C ARG A 651 -37.01 10.42 -8.53
N GLU A 652 -35.88 10.34 -9.22
CA GLU A 652 -35.86 10.24 -10.68
C GLU A 652 -36.37 8.88 -11.19
N THR A 653 -36.09 7.79 -10.46
CA THR A 653 -36.69 6.47 -10.73
C THR A 653 -38.21 6.53 -10.60
N THR A 654 -38.71 7.12 -9.51
CA THR A 654 -40.15 7.27 -9.27
C THR A 654 -40.79 8.09 -10.38
N ARG A 655 -40.23 9.27 -10.70
CA ARG A 655 -40.68 10.18 -11.77
C ARG A 655 -40.69 9.54 -13.16
N ARG A 656 -39.69 8.73 -13.51
CA ARG A 656 -39.59 8.06 -14.83
C ARG A 656 -40.47 6.83 -14.99
N GLY A 657 -41.09 6.29 -13.93
CA GLY A 657 -41.93 5.08 -14.00
C GLY A 657 -41.20 3.76 -14.27
N VAL A 658 -39.85 3.77 -14.32
CA VAL A 658 -39.01 2.61 -14.65
C VAL A 658 -38.81 1.63 -13.48
N CYS A 659 -38.32 0.42 -13.76
CA CYS A 659 -37.87 -0.54 -12.75
C CYS A 659 -36.34 -0.74 -12.80
N LEU A 660 -35.70 -0.94 -11.65
CA LEU A 660 -34.23 -1.04 -11.53
C LEU A 660 -33.75 -2.38 -10.98
N GLU A 661 -32.82 -3.01 -11.69
CA GLU A 661 -31.92 -4.01 -11.11
C GLU A 661 -30.76 -3.27 -10.44
N ILE A 662 -30.55 -3.56 -9.15
CA ILE A 662 -29.48 -3.03 -8.32
C ILE A 662 -28.45 -4.15 -8.21
N THR A 663 -27.29 -4.00 -8.84
CA THR A 663 -26.28 -5.06 -8.96
C THR A 663 -24.99 -4.67 -8.26
N GLY A 664 -24.57 -5.47 -7.29
CA GLY A 664 -23.31 -5.28 -6.59
C GLY A 664 -22.12 -5.90 -7.33
N HIS A 665 -20.98 -5.21 -7.31
CA HIS A 665 -19.70 -5.70 -7.81
C HIS A 665 -18.62 -5.65 -6.70
N THR A 666 -17.54 -6.42 -6.86
CA THR A 666 -16.32 -6.32 -6.06
C THR A 666 -15.11 -6.77 -6.87
N HIS A 667 -13.91 -6.32 -6.50
CA HIS A 667 -12.65 -6.79 -7.07
C HIS A 667 -12.34 -8.26 -6.73
N ALA A 668 -11.41 -8.87 -7.45
CA ALA A 668 -11.11 -10.31 -7.43
C ALA A 668 -10.26 -10.81 -6.23
N VAL A 669 -10.35 -10.16 -5.07
CA VAL A 669 -9.62 -10.54 -3.85
C VAL A 669 -10.50 -11.43 -2.97
N GLY A 670 -9.95 -12.54 -2.46
CA GLY A 670 -10.64 -13.47 -1.57
C GLY A 670 -11.60 -14.46 -2.24
N PRO A 671 -12.29 -15.33 -1.47
CA PRO A 671 -13.07 -16.44 -2.03
C PRO A 671 -14.27 -15.99 -2.87
N LYS A 672 -14.40 -16.52 -4.10
CA LYS A 672 -15.49 -16.17 -5.04
C LYS A 672 -16.89 -16.24 -4.41
N ALA A 673 -17.17 -17.29 -3.62
CA ALA A 673 -18.46 -17.46 -2.94
C ALA A 673 -18.72 -16.40 -1.84
N LEU A 674 -17.68 -15.87 -1.19
CA LEU A 674 -17.81 -14.75 -0.27
C LEU A 674 -18.11 -13.46 -1.05
N ASN A 675 -17.40 -13.21 -2.15
CA ASN A 675 -17.58 -12.04 -2.99
C ASN A 675 -18.98 -11.98 -3.63
N GLN A 676 -19.51 -13.10 -4.11
CA GLN A 676 -20.89 -13.19 -4.60
C GLN A 676 -21.92 -12.91 -3.48
N ARG A 677 -21.74 -13.49 -2.27
CA ARG A 677 -22.63 -13.22 -1.12
C ARG A 677 -22.57 -11.77 -0.63
N LEU A 678 -21.38 -11.17 -0.59
CA LEU A 678 -21.17 -9.79 -0.14
C LEU A 678 -21.76 -8.78 -1.12
N THR A 679 -21.63 -9.02 -2.43
CA THR A 679 -22.17 -8.12 -3.46
C THR A 679 -23.70 -8.10 -3.49
N VAL A 680 -24.37 -9.26 -3.41
CA VAL A 680 -25.83 -9.32 -3.27
C VAL A 680 -26.30 -8.53 -2.04
N ARG A 681 -25.69 -8.76 -0.88
CA ARG A 681 -26.06 -8.06 0.37
C ARG A 681 -25.83 -6.54 0.34
N ARG A 682 -24.86 -6.07 -0.44
CA ARG A 682 -24.64 -4.64 -0.68
C ARG A 682 -25.73 -4.04 -1.56
N ALA A 683 -26.17 -4.75 -2.60
CA ALA A 683 -27.33 -4.36 -3.40
C ALA A 683 -28.64 -4.38 -2.59
N GLU A 684 -28.87 -5.40 -1.75
CA GLU A 684 -30.02 -5.47 -0.83
C GLU A 684 -30.06 -4.27 0.13
N TYR A 685 -28.91 -3.89 0.71
CA TYR A 685 -28.80 -2.71 1.57
C TYR A 685 -29.19 -1.41 0.84
N ILE A 686 -28.71 -1.22 -0.39
CA ILE A 686 -29.06 -0.05 -1.21
C ILE A 686 -30.55 -0.06 -1.60
N LYS A 687 -31.10 -1.24 -1.95
CA LYS A 687 -32.53 -1.43 -2.22
C LYS A 687 -33.39 -0.95 -1.04
N GLN A 688 -33.07 -1.42 0.17
CA GLN A 688 -33.79 -1.03 1.40
C GLN A 688 -33.73 0.47 1.68
N ARG A 689 -32.63 1.15 1.35
CA ARG A 689 -32.56 2.62 1.47
C ARG A 689 -33.44 3.34 0.45
N LEU A 690 -33.49 2.87 -0.80
CA LEU A 690 -34.39 3.43 -1.82
C LEU A 690 -35.87 3.20 -1.48
N GLU A 691 -36.22 2.03 -0.92
CA GLU A 691 -37.57 1.72 -0.43
C GLU A 691 -38.00 2.66 0.72
N GLY A 692 -37.08 2.98 1.63
CA GLY A 692 -37.33 3.93 2.72
C GLY A 692 -37.50 5.39 2.25
N LEU A 693 -37.03 5.72 1.05
CA LEU A 693 -37.16 7.04 0.43
C LEU A 693 -38.40 7.14 -0.48
N ALA A 694 -38.75 6.05 -1.17
CA ALA A 694 -39.92 5.94 -2.06
C ALA A 694 -40.52 4.51 -1.97
N PRO A 695 -41.58 4.30 -1.16
CA PRO A 695 -42.11 2.96 -0.88
C PRO A 695 -42.66 2.17 -2.07
N ASP A 696 -43.02 2.82 -3.18
CA ASP A 696 -43.45 2.11 -4.39
C ASP A 696 -42.29 1.38 -5.09
N LEU A 697 -41.05 1.84 -4.87
CA LEU A 697 -39.85 1.19 -5.39
C LEU A 697 -39.65 -0.23 -4.85
N ALA A 698 -40.30 -0.61 -3.73
CA ALA A 698 -40.24 -1.97 -3.19
C ALA A 698 -40.74 -3.04 -4.17
N ARG A 699 -41.67 -2.68 -5.06
CA ARG A 699 -42.20 -3.54 -6.14
C ARG A 699 -41.51 -3.33 -7.49
N ARG A 700 -40.72 -2.26 -7.62
CA ARG A 700 -40.08 -1.81 -8.86
C ARG A 700 -38.56 -1.99 -8.88
N THR A 701 -37.98 -2.55 -7.81
CA THR A 701 -36.54 -2.79 -7.69
C THR A 701 -36.26 -4.26 -7.37
N ILE A 702 -35.11 -4.75 -7.84
CA ILE A 702 -34.56 -6.07 -7.50
C ILE A 702 -33.07 -5.93 -7.14
N ALA A 703 -32.53 -6.86 -6.35
CA ALA A 703 -31.13 -6.87 -5.95
C ALA A 703 -30.42 -8.10 -6.52
N ALA A 704 -29.21 -7.91 -7.03
CA ALA A 704 -28.34 -8.95 -7.58
C ALA A 704 -26.87 -8.67 -7.24
N GLY A 705 -25.98 -9.60 -7.56
CA GLY A 705 -24.55 -9.44 -7.32
C GLY A 705 -23.73 -10.29 -8.27
N LYS A 706 -22.73 -9.68 -8.90
CA LYS A 706 -21.81 -10.34 -9.85
C LYS A 706 -20.51 -10.81 -9.20
N GLY A 707 -20.33 -10.60 -7.88
CA GLY A 707 -19.06 -10.84 -7.22
C GLY A 707 -17.92 -10.11 -7.96
N ALA A 708 -16.90 -10.86 -8.37
CA ALA A 708 -15.79 -10.37 -9.19
C ALA A 708 -15.84 -10.86 -10.65
N ASP A 709 -16.97 -11.42 -11.09
CA ASP A 709 -17.14 -11.94 -12.46
C ASP A 709 -17.18 -10.82 -13.53
N GLU A 710 -17.38 -9.57 -13.12
CA GLU A 710 -17.41 -8.37 -13.98
C GLU A 710 -16.45 -7.28 -13.47
N ASN A 711 -15.17 -7.66 -13.34
CA ASN A 711 -14.06 -6.78 -13.00
C ASN A 711 -13.83 -5.70 -14.09
N LEU A 712 -13.67 -4.44 -13.68
CA LEU A 712 -13.33 -3.29 -14.53
C LEU A 712 -12.00 -2.64 -14.15
N VAL A 713 -11.52 -2.74 -12.91
CA VAL A 713 -10.15 -2.32 -12.52
C VAL A 713 -9.59 -3.24 -11.43
N GLY A 714 -8.91 -4.31 -11.84
CA GLY A 714 -8.18 -5.20 -10.94
C GLY A 714 -6.67 -4.94 -10.95
N SER A 715 -6.14 -4.41 -9.85
CA SER A 715 -4.72 -4.46 -9.48
C SER A 715 -4.45 -5.32 -8.23
N GLY A 716 -5.49 -5.61 -7.44
CA GLY A 716 -5.42 -6.52 -6.28
C GLY A 716 -4.92 -5.87 -4.99
N SER A 717 -4.84 -4.55 -4.94
CA SER A 717 -4.24 -3.76 -3.86
C SER A 717 -5.25 -3.14 -2.88
N GLU A 718 -6.55 -3.36 -3.08
CA GLU A 718 -7.65 -2.84 -2.24
C GLU A 718 -7.76 -1.30 -2.17
N ASP A 719 -6.98 -0.55 -2.97
CA ASP A 719 -6.92 0.92 -2.97
C ASP A 719 -7.81 1.61 -4.04
N ALA A 720 -7.59 2.90 -4.28
CA ALA A 720 -8.38 3.73 -5.21
C ALA A 720 -8.36 3.23 -6.66
N ARG A 721 -7.36 2.42 -7.05
CA ARG A 721 -7.34 1.70 -8.33
C ARG A 721 -8.50 0.71 -8.42
N ASP A 722 -8.65 -0.12 -7.39
CA ASP A 722 -9.65 -1.19 -7.34
C ASP A 722 -11.05 -0.70 -6.92
N GLU A 723 -11.23 0.60 -6.65
CA GLU A 723 -12.50 1.14 -6.15
C GLU A 723 -13.64 1.09 -7.17
N LEU A 724 -13.35 1.17 -8.47
CA LEU A 724 -14.38 1.06 -9.52
C LEU A 724 -15.03 -0.34 -9.55
N ASP A 725 -14.37 -1.36 -9.01
CA ASP A 725 -14.97 -2.68 -8.84
C ASP A 725 -15.92 -2.75 -7.66
N ARG A 726 -15.84 -1.84 -6.69
CA ARG A 726 -16.70 -1.79 -5.49
C ARG A 726 -18.02 -1.05 -5.75
N ARG A 727 -18.36 -0.84 -7.03
CA ARG A 727 -19.56 -0.14 -7.52
C ARG A 727 -20.86 -0.92 -7.27
N ILE A 728 -21.94 -0.15 -7.24
CA ILE A 728 -23.32 -0.60 -7.40
C ILE A 728 -23.80 -0.11 -8.76
N GLU A 729 -24.31 -1.02 -9.58
CA GLU A 729 -24.91 -0.72 -10.87
C GLU A 729 -26.43 -0.69 -10.76
N PHE A 730 -27.06 0.32 -11.38
CA PHE A 730 -28.50 0.47 -11.50
C PHE A 730 -28.83 0.32 -12.99
N ALA A 731 -29.39 -0.84 -13.36
CA ALA A 731 -29.80 -1.14 -14.73
C ALA A 731 -31.33 -1.03 -14.87
N VAL A 732 -31.81 -0.37 -15.93
CA VAL A 732 -33.25 -0.25 -16.19
C VAL A 732 -33.77 -1.53 -16.83
N PHE A 733 -34.83 -2.11 -16.26
CA PHE A 733 -35.51 -3.29 -16.79
C PHE A 733 -37.02 -3.11 -16.93
N GLN A 734 -37.66 -3.98 -17.71
CA GLN A 734 -39.10 -3.97 -17.92
C GLN A 734 -39.83 -4.38 -16.64
N CYS A 735 -40.62 -3.47 -16.08
CA CYS A 735 -41.47 -3.76 -14.92
C CYS A 735 -42.37 -4.96 -15.19
N LYS A 736 -42.40 -5.92 -14.27
CA LYS A 736 -43.36 -7.04 -14.34
C LYS A 736 -44.77 -6.46 -14.23
N ALA A 737 -45.60 -6.71 -15.24
CA ALA A 737 -47.01 -6.35 -15.19
C ALA A 737 -47.68 -7.01 -13.97
N THR A 738 -48.20 -6.19 -13.07
CA THR A 738 -48.99 -6.66 -11.92
C THR A 738 -50.30 -7.26 -12.44
N ARG A 739 -50.49 -8.55 -12.17
CA ARG A 739 -51.82 -9.18 -12.16
C ARG A 739 -52.50 -8.89 -10.82
#